data_AF-A0A928G5N1-F1
#
_entry.id   AF-A0A928G5N1-F1
#
_cell.length_a   1.000
_cell.length_b   1.000
_cell.length_c   1.000
_cell.angle_alpha   90.00
_cell.angle_beta   90.00
_cell.angle_gamma   90.00
#
_symmetry.space_group_name_H-M   'P 1'
#
loop_
_entity.id
_entity.type
_entity.pdbx_description
1 polymer ?
#
loop_
_entity_poly.entity_id
_entity_poly.type
_entity_poly.pdbx_seq_one_letter_code
_entity_poly.pdbx_strand_id
1 'polypeptide(L)'
;MKKLLAMFAILASIGFVACSDDEDPQVGPTGDPELKLTSESVMNFAADGGKGTITYSLKNKVDGVEPTATCAADWVSDLKIGAAVTFAVAANETEDAREADIVVSYDDQSFKVTVKQAGVKGFDSDLELSVLQGQYYTDFEEYGVYNYNIFLSKNGVTFTSNGVGAKPGDNIYSLDLYSDVAPADPMSVPVGTYAFDASDSCEAGTMGAEYSWYAETDANGSVVANPSFTAGTVTVSEGRIEATLTLEDGSVHHIVYEGSLALEEEEVEPTVWSNLTADVTFEGVEVTAEARNYGDYYEVGMDNYTINMRSATHGMNLELLVPTGASLDGEYEILVGTQVDPSKYYALPGDVVEEDGQLYMASTWYLNSTTSERAPIVGGTMTIATADGVTTYTVDVVDDAGFSIKGSFVTPAEAGGDTPSESLSNLTGDVEFMDVNAVQQFTDYGDVFEIGMNVFLGQAVSDSHSMTFQLITPGDAETLEGVYEVVPADGQLDSTKYYFFPGGTNTSGQITATWYLNQETDEMAPIAGGTIEIQVWASGYTFYDVNVVDDAGNTIKGTFLAENVAEAGEGVELDVYDGIVQFEDYGDDYGNGMKNVCMYLNPNDGNGMSLMIETFIPLDAESVVGTYSVYTDETAATDYAFVRGSEFESYALGSWVLSVTDFEMDGNIALFLDGGTFTIEQTTDGAYVFTFDCVDETGSPITGTYHGYDPAAGEASSKVKPQLSTLKNIKQKKADSKIAPMMQLQQVEKIQQTKELMPLGVKSAKQRTLIVK
;
A
#
# COMPACT_ATOMS: atom_id res chain seq x y z
N MET A 1 -56.55 -3.47 7.62
CA MET A 1 -57.26 -3.29 6.32
C MET A 1 -57.05 -4.56 5.49
N LYS A 2 -58.13 -5.03 4.84
CA LYS A 2 -58.27 -5.90 3.65
C LYS A 2 -57.04 -6.74 3.21
N LYS A 3 -57.12 -8.08 3.32
CA LYS A 3 -57.54 -9.10 2.29
C LYS A 3 -56.42 -9.40 1.27
N LEU A 4 -55.79 -10.58 1.20
CA LEU A 4 -56.28 -11.96 0.89
C LEU A 4 -56.53 -12.20 -0.61
N LEU A 5 -55.73 -13.10 -1.22
CA LEU A 5 -56.05 -14.07 -2.29
C LEU A 5 -54.85 -15.07 -2.33
N ALA A 6 -54.93 -16.38 -2.05
CA ALA A 6 -55.78 -17.48 -2.58
C ALA A 6 -55.55 -17.67 -4.10
N MET A 7 -55.41 -18.85 -4.72
CA MET A 7 -55.57 -20.29 -4.41
C MET A 7 -55.56 -20.99 -5.79
N PHE A 8 -55.38 -22.32 -5.89
CA PHE A 8 -56.09 -23.29 -6.80
C PHE A 8 -55.31 -24.63 -6.82
N ALA A 9 -55.85 -25.85 -6.91
CA ALA A 9 -57.10 -26.55 -6.52
C ALA A 9 -56.87 -28.05 -6.89
N ILE A 10 -57.15 -29.03 -6.03
CA ILE A 10 -58.30 -29.98 -6.00
C ILE A 10 -58.94 -30.39 -7.35
N LEU A 11 -59.05 -31.72 -7.57
CA LEU A 11 -60.19 -32.43 -8.20
C LEU A 11 -60.27 -33.86 -7.58
N ALA A 12 -61.28 -34.20 -6.76
CA ALA A 12 -62.63 -34.75 -7.06
C ALA A 12 -62.63 -36.27 -7.34
N SER A 13 -63.36 -37.12 -6.61
CA SER A 13 -64.82 -37.30 -6.81
C SER A 13 -65.51 -38.27 -5.80
N ILE A 14 -66.68 -37.84 -5.30
CA ILE A 14 -68.02 -38.48 -5.13
C ILE A 14 -68.14 -39.96 -4.68
N GLY A 15 -68.95 -40.22 -3.64
CA GLY A 15 -69.13 -41.53 -2.99
C GLY A 15 -70.46 -42.30 -3.20
N PHE A 16 -70.70 -43.30 -2.33
CA PHE A 16 -71.97 -43.98 -2.04
C PHE A 16 -71.95 -44.63 -0.63
N VAL A 17 -73.14 -44.82 -0.06
CA VAL A 17 -73.52 -45.26 1.30
C VAL A 17 -73.41 -46.78 1.49
N ALA A 18 -73.00 -47.25 2.68
CA ALA A 18 -73.64 -48.36 3.43
C ALA A 18 -73.00 -48.55 4.82
N CYS A 19 -73.82 -48.47 5.88
CA CYS A 19 -73.49 -49.04 7.19
C CYS A 19 -73.66 -50.57 7.13
N SER A 20 -72.71 -51.30 7.73
CA SER A 20 -72.98 -52.56 8.40
C SER A 20 -71.95 -52.72 9.52
N ASP A 21 -72.45 -52.89 10.74
CA ASP A 21 -71.70 -53.35 11.90
C ASP A 21 -71.02 -54.67 11.56
N ASP A 22 -69.71 -54.76 11.72
CA ASP A 22 -69.00 -55.99 12.08
C ASP A 22 -67.66 -55.57 12.73
N GLU A 23 -67.47 -56.00 13.98
CA GLU A 23 -66.19 -55.94 14.67
C GLU A 23 -65.18 -56.79 13.89
N ASP A 24 -64.26 -56.15 13.17
CA ASP A 24 -63.08 -56.82 12.63
C ASP A 24 -61.96 -56.75 13.69
N PRO A 25 -61.31 -57.86 14.07
CA PRO A 25 -60.28 -57.84 15.09
C PRO A 25 -59.09 -57.04 14.56
N GLN A 26 -58.56 -56.12 15.37
CA GLN A 26 -57.24 -55.54 15.09
C GLN A 26 -56.22 -56.67 14.96
N VAL A 27 -55.79 -56.94 13.72
CA VAL A 27 -54.62 -57.76 13.45
C VAL A 27 -53.43 -56.93 13.93
N GLY A 28 -52.92 -57.27 15.12
CA GLY A 28 -51.64 -56.75 15.61
C GLY A 28 -50.52 -57.02 14.59
N PRO A 29 -49.42 -56.25 14.62
CA PRO A 29 -48.36 -56.35 13.63
C PRO A 29 -47.86 -57.80 13.51
N THR A 30 -47.94 -58.35 12.30
CA THR A 30 -47.47 -59.70 11.97
C THR A 30 -45.97 -59.69 11.72
N GLY A 31 -45.21 -59.58 12.80
CA GLY A 31 -43.76 -59.76 12.83
C GLY A 31 -43.24 -59.57 14.25
N ASP A 32 -42.14 -60.24 14.59
CA ASP A 32 -41.47 -60.01 15.88
C ASP A 32 -41.06 -58.52 15.97
N PRO A 33 -41.12 -57.89 17.16
CA PRO A 33 -40.62 -56.52 17.33
C PRO A 33 -39.16 -56.43 16.86
N GLU A 34 -38.76 -55.33 16.24
CA GLU A 34 -37.38 -55.12 15.79
C GLU A 34 -36.90 -53.73 16.22
N LEU A 35 -35.94 -53.69 17.16
CA LEU A 35 -35.24 -52.48 17.59
C LEU A 35 -33.83 -52.48 17.00
N LYS A 36 -33.50 -51.47 16.18
CA LYS A 36 -32.19 -51.35 15.54
C LYS A 36 -31.61 -49.95 15.68
N LEU A 37 -30.37 -49.86 16.18
CA LEU A 37 -29.59 -48.62 16.16
C LEU A 37 -29.34 -48.17 14.72
N THR A 38 -29.61 -46.90 14.41
CA THR A 38 -29.35 -46.30 13.09
C THR A 38 -28.32 -45.18 13.12
N SER A 39 -27.91 -44.72 14.30
CA SER A 39 -26.81 -43.78 14.51
C SER A 39 -25.51 -44.53 14.87
N GLU A 40 -24.42 -43.79 15.08
CA GLU A 40 -23.16 -44.37 15.53
C GLU A 40 -23.28 -44.99 16.93
N SER A 41 -22.56 -46.10 17.14
CA SER A 41 -22.52 -46.79 18.44
C SER A 41 -21.59 -46.14 19.45
N VAL A 42 -20.78 -45.16 19.01
CA VAL A 42 -19.90 -44.35 19.85
C VAL A 42 -20.11 -42.89 19.48
N MET A 43 -20.26 -42.01 20.48
CA MET A 43 -20.38 -40.57 20.30
C MET A 43 -19.29 -39.87 21.10
N ASN A 44 -18.54 -38.95 20.48
CA ASN A 44 -17.45 -38.22 21.11
C ASN A 44 -17.87 -36.79 21.42
N PHE A 45 -17.52 -36.32 22.61
CA PHE A 45 -17.76 -34.97 23.10
C PHE A 45 -16.45 -34.35 23.59
N ALA A 46 -16.28 -33.05 23.36
CA ALA A 46 -15.22 -32.25 23.97
C ALA A 46 -15.45 -32.11 25.48
N ALA A 47 -14.44 -31.59 26.20
CA ALA A 47 -14.53 -31.36 27.64
C ALA A 47 -15.75 -30.50 28.01
N ASP A 48 -16.10 -29.49 27.21
CA ASP A 48 -17.27 -28.59 27.46
C ASP A 48 -18.63 -29.30 27.41
N GLY A 49 -18.69 -30.51 26.84
CA GLY A 49 -19.94 -31.27 26.71
C GLY A 49 -20.79 -30.81 25.54
N GLY A 50 -22.12 -30.93 25.65
CA GLY A 50 -23.04 -30.56 24.58
C GLY A 50 -24.30 -31.43 24.51
N LYS A 51 -25.00 -31.39 23.37
CA LYS A 51 -26.24 -32.16 23.14
C LYS A 51 -25.97 -33.36 22.22
N GLY A 52 -26.55 -34.51 22.57
CA GLY A 52 -26.45 -35.74 21.78
C GLY A 52 -27.80 -36.24 21.27
N THR A 53 -27.78 -36.95 20.14
CA THR A 53 -28.98 -37.55 19.53
C THR A 53 -28.68 -38.96 19.02
N ILE A 54 -29.40 -39.97 19.56
CA ILE A 54 -29.36 -41.36 19.10
C ILE A 54 -30.59 -41.63 18.25
N THR A 55 -30.39 -41.95 16.98
CA THR A 55 -31.45 -42.43 16.09
C THR A 55 -31.55 -43.94 16.12
N TYR A 56 -32.78 -44.45 16.06
CA TYR A 56 -33.08 -45.88 15.98
C TYR A 56 -34.31 -46.13 15.10
N SER A 57 -34.42 -47.37 14.59
CA SER A 57 -35.61 -47.88 13.92
C SER A 57 -36.34 -48.84 14.85
N LEU A 58 -37.65 -48.66 15.00
CA LEU A 58 -38.54 -49.59 15.71
C LEU A 58 -39.65 -50.06 14.77
N LYS A 59 -39.72 -51.38 14.52
CA LYS A 59 -40.78 -52.01 13.72
C LYS A 59 -41.59 -52.98 14.57
N ASN A 60 -42.83 -53.25 14.11
CA ASN A 60 -43.77 -54.18 14.74
C ASN A 60 -43.98 -53.86 16.23
N LYS A 61 -44.37 -52.62 16.54
CA LYS A 61 -44.59 -52.16 17.91
C LYS A 61 -45.66 -53.04 18.60
N VAL A 62 -45.39 -53.41 19.84
CA VAL A 62 -46.23 -54.19 20.72
C VAL A 62 -47.09 -53.21 21.48
N ASP A 63 -48.41 -53.40 21.43
CA ASP A 63 -49.36 -52.51 22.08
C ASP A 63 -49.09 -52.43 23.59
N GLY A 64 -48.94 -51.20 24.09
CA GLY A 64 -48.69 -50.92 25.50
C GLY A 64 -47.22 -51.00 25.96
N VAL A 65 -46.28 -51.34 25.06
CA VAL A 65 -44.84 -51.32 25.36
C VAL A 65 -44.21 -50.06 24.75
N GLU A 66 -43.53 -49.28 25.57
CA GLU A 66 -42.78 -48.10 25.14
C GLU A 66 -41.27 -48.35 25.28
N PRO A 67 -40.46 -47.83 24.35
CA PRO A 67 -39.01 -47.90 24.50
C PRO A 67 -38.58 -47.05 25.69
N THR A 68 -37.46 -47.43 26.29
CA THR A 68 -36.83 -46.70 27.40
C THR A 68 -35.37 -46.44 27.10
N ALA A 69 -34.83 -45.32 27.60
CA ALA A 69 -33.41 -45.01 27.54
C ALA A 69 -32.90 -44.72 28.96
N THR A 70 -31.77 -45.32 29.33
CA THR A 70 -31.17 -45.15 30.65
C THR A 70 -29.66 -44.93 30.54
N CYS A 71 -29.11 -44.11 31.43
CA CYS A 71 -27.68 -43.92 31.62
C CYS A 71 -27.40 -43.89 33.12
N ALA A 72 -26.32 -44.54 33.56
CA ALA A 72 -25.93 -44.56 34.97
C ALA A 72 -25.08 -43.35 35.39
N ALA A 73 -24.52 -42.63 34.41
CA ALA A 73 -23.73 -41.43 34.65
C ALA A 73 -24.63 -40.23 34.93
N ASP A 74 -24.32 -39.50 36.00
CA ASP A 74 -24.99 -38.26 36.40
C ASP A 74 -24.66 -37.06 35.48
N TRP A 75 -23.50 -37.09 34.82
CA TRP A 75 -23.08 -36.10 33.82
C TRP A 75 -23.73 -36.27 32.45
N VAL A 76 -24.54 -37.32 32.25
CA VAL A 76 -25.43 -37.48 31.09
C VAL A 76 -26.87 -37.30 31.56
N SER A 77 -27.51 -36.22 31.15
CA SER A 77 -28.82 -35.79 31.65
C SER A 77 -29.83 -35.56 30.51
N ASP A 78 -31.05 -35.15 30.88
CA ASP A 78 -32.12 -34.82 29.94
C ASP A 78 -32.45 -35.90 28.89
N LEU A 79 -32.28 -37.18 29.24
CA LEU A 79 -32.67 -38.29 28.36
C LEU A 79 -34.17 -38.24 28.06
N LYS A 80 -34.51 -37.92 26.81
CA LYS A 80 -35.88 -37.89 26.29
C LYS A 80 -36.01 -38.87 25.14
N ILE A 81 -36.96 -39.78 25.23
CA ILE A 81 -37.26 -40.75 24.18
C ILE A 81 -38.48 -40.32 23.35
N GLY A 82 -38.30 -40.32 22.03
CA GLY A 82 -39.34 -39.99 21.04
C GLY A 82 -39.07 -40.75 19.73
N ALA A 83 -39.07 -40.06 18.59
CA ALA A 83 -38.58 -40.65 17.33
C ALA A 83 -37.05 -40.89 17.34
N ALA A 84 -36.35 -40.25 18.27
CA ALA A 84 -34.94 -40.43 18.59
C ALA A 84 -34.78 -40.26 20.12
N VAL A 85 -33.64 -40.70 20.66
CA VAL A 85 -33.26 -40.37 22.05
C VAL A 85 -32.40 -39.10 22.01
N THR A 86 -32.79 -38.07 22.75
CA THR A 86 -31.99 -36.85 22.94
C THR A 86 -31.49 -36.77 24.37
N PHE A 87 -30.30 -36.23 24.59
CA PHE A 87 -29.67 -36.11 25.90
C PHE A 87 -28.68 -34.93 25.93
N ALA A 88 -28.26 -34.53 27.12
CA ALA A 88 -27.22 -33.53 27.34
C ALA A 88 -26.02 -34.17 28.07
N VAL A 89 -24.82 -33.69 27.74
CA VAL A 89 -23.55 -34.03 28.35
C VAL A 89 -23.05 -32.79 29.05
N ALA A 90 -22.89 -32.85 30.37
CA ALA A 90 -22.33 -31.75 31.15
C ALA A 90 -20.82 -31.59 30.89
N ALA A 91 -20.26 -30.40 31.14
CA ALA A 91 -18.83 -30.17 31.05
C ALA A 91 -18.05 -31.13 31.98
N ASN A 92 -16.91 -31.63 31.51
CA ASN A 92 -15.94 -32.37 32.28
C ASN A 92 -14.90 -31.37 32.78
N GLU A 93 -14.80 -31.17 34.09
CA GLU A 93 -13.85 -30.23 34.72
C GLU A 93 -12.55 -30.91 35.17
N THR A 94 -12.34 -32.17 34.76
CA THR A 94 -11.16 -32.98 35.13
C THR A 94 -10.32 -33.32 33.90
N GLU A 95 -9.01 -33.48 34.06
CA GLU A 95 -8.09 -33.86 32.98
C GLU A 95 -8.30 -35.29 32.46
N ASP A 96 -8.94 -36.14 33.26
CA ASP A 96 -9.27 -37.51 32.88
C ASP A 96 -10.47 -37.54 31.94
N ALA A 97 -10.30 -38.21 30.79
CA ALA A 97 -11.43 -38.56 29.93
C ALA A 97 -12.41 -39.49 30.67
N ARG A 98 -13.71 -39.33 30.40
CA ARG A 98 -14.77 -40.14 30.99
C ARG A 98 -15.70 -40.72 29.94
N GLU A 99 -16.28 -41.88 30.21
CA GLU A 99 -17.23 -42.54 29.30
C GLU A 99 -18.41 -43.16 30.04
N ALA A 100 -19.55 -43.25 29.35
CA ALA A 100 -20.79 -43.84 29.87
C ALA A 100 -21.60 -44.50 28.74
N ASP A 101 -22.40 -45.51 29.08
CA ASP A 101 -23.31 -46.15 28.14
C ASP A 101 -24.73 -45.61 28.30
N ILE A 102 -25.33 -45.19 27.19
CA ILE A 102 -26.79 -45.04 27.08
C ILE A 102 -27.35 -46.37 26.55
N VAL A 103 -28.22 -47.00 27.35
CA VAL A 103 -28.90 -48.25 27.00
C VAL A 103 -30.32 -47.94 26.56
N VAL A 104 -30.65 -48.29 25.31
CA VAL A 104 -32.01 -48.18 24.77
C VAL A 104 -32.62 -49.57 24.74
N SER A 105 -33.77 -49.74 25.40
CA SER A 105 -34.45 -51.02 25.56
C SER A 105 -35.88 -50.96 25.04
N TYR A 106 -36.32 -52.02 24.40
CA TYR A 106 -37.68 -52.22 23.94
C TYR A 106 -38.03 -53.72 23.99
N ASP A 107 -39.00 -54.08 24.83
CA ASP A 107 -39.33 -55.47 25.16
C ASP A 107 -38.09 -56.28 25.60
N ASP A 108 -37.73 -57.36 24.91
CA ASP A 108 -36.56 -58.19 25.18
C ASP A 108 -35.29 -57.73 24.43
N GLN A 109 -35.39 -56.67 23.62
CA GLN A 109 -34.29 -56.13 22.83
C GLN A 109 -33.66 -54.91 23.47
N SER A 110 -32.36 -54.76 23.25
CA SER A 110 -31.63 -53.55 23.62
C SER A 110 -30.40 -53.35 22.74
N PHE A 111 -29.96 -52.10 22.64
CA PHE A 111 -28.64 -51.75 22.15
C PHE A 111 -28.00 -50.71 23.07
N LYS A 112 -26.69 -50.52 22.90
CA LYS A 112 -25.89 -49.57 23.67
C LYS A 112 -25.23 -48.56 22.75
N VAL A 113 -25.17 -47.32 23.21
CA VAL A 113 -24.35 -46.26 22.62
C VAL A 113 -23.39 -45.75 23.69
N THR A 114 -22.10 -45.81 23.41
CA THR A 114 -21.07 -45.32 24.31
C THR A 114 -20.81 -43.83 24.06
N VAL A 115 -21.02 -43.02 25.08
CA VAL A 115 -20.71 -41.59 25.11
C VAL A 115 -19.31 -41.44 25.70
N LYS A 116 -18.37 -40.91 24.91
CA LYS A 116 -17.01 -40.59 25.34
C LYS A 116 -16.83 -39.08 25.43
N GLN A 117 -16.32 -38.61 26.54
CA GLN A 117 -16.03 -37.20 26.76
C GLN A 117 -14.55 -37.02 27.12
N ALA A 118 -13.87 -36.12 26.42
CA ALA A 118 -12.49 -35.77 26.74
C ALA A 118 -12.38 -35.16 28.15
N GLY A 119 -11.18 -35.24 28.74
CA GLY A 119 -10.83 -34.42 29.90
C GLY A 119 -10.45 -33.00 29.51
N VAL A 120 -10.48 -32.06 30.46
CA VAL A 120 -9.92 -30.72 30.28
C VAL A 120 -8.43 -30.85 30.00
N LYS A 121 -7.94 -30.28 28.91
CA LYS A 121 -6.50 -30.15 28.70
C LYS A 121 -5.99 -29.16 29.75
N GLY A 122 -5.12 -29.58 30.67
CA GLY A 122 -4.48 -28.67 31.62
C GLY A 122 -3.69 -27.58 30.87
N PHE A 123 -3.39 -26.47 31.56
CA PHE A 123 -2.61 -25.38 30.98
C PHE A 123 -1.12 -25.72 31.01
N ASP A 124 -0.42 -25.48 29.92
CA ASP A 124 1.03 -25.60 29.84
C ASP A 124 1.72 -24.48 30.64
N SER A 125 1.08 -23.31 30.72
CA SER A 125 1.45 -22.20 31.59
C SER A 125 0.22 -21.64 32.30
N ASP A 126 0.32 -21.39 33.60
CA ASP A 126 -0.73 -20.75 34.42
C ASP A 126 -0.09 -19.60 35.20
N LEU A 127 -0.36 -18.36 34.77
CA LEU A 127 0.37 -17.17 35.21
C LEU A 127 -0.55 -16.11 35.81
N GLU A 128 -0.15 -15.60 36.97
CA GLU A 128 -0.68 -14.35 37.53
C GLU A 128 0.23 -13.18 37.12
N LEU A 129 -0.33 -12.25 36.36
CA LEU A 129 0.32 -11.03 35.87
C LEU A 129 -0.10 -9.84 36.75
N SER A 130 0.77 -8.84 36.86
CA SER A 130 0.61 -7.74 37.85
C SER A 130 0.59 -6.35 37.24
N VAL A 131 0.85 -6.22 35.94
CA VAL A 131 0.87 -4.95 35.23
C VAL A 131 -0.05 -5.04 34.01
N LEU A 132 -0.93 -4.04 33.90
CA LEU A 132 -1.71 -3.72 32.71
C LEU A 132 -1.23 -2.35 32.21
N GLN A 133 -0.85 -2.30 30.94
CA GLN A 133 -0.60 -1.07 30.16
C GLN A 133 -1.34 -1.21 28.83
N GLY A 134 -1.52 -0.13 28.07
CA GLY A 134 -2.21 -0.21 26.79
C GLY A 134 -2.56 1.14 26.19
N GLN A 135 -3.09 1.09 24.98
CA GLN A 135 -3.49 2.25 24.18
C GLN A 135 -4.88 2.01 23.57
N TYR A 136 -5.50 3.10 23.16
CA TYR A 136 -6.75 3.11 22.43
C TYR A 136 -6.54 3.78 21.08
N TYR A 137 -7.02 3.12 20.02
CA TYR A 137 -6.90 3.62 18.66
C TYR A 137 -8.25 4.14 18.16
N THR A 138 -8.23 5.34 17.60
CA THR A 138 -9.42 6.07 17.13
C THR A 138 -9.90 5.65 15.75
N ASP A 139 -9.10 4.87 15.03
CA ASP A 139 -9.26 4.61 13.59
C ASP A 139 -10.53 3.84 13.23
N PHE A 140 -11.16 3.18 14.22
CA PHE A 140 -12.37 2.38 14.04
C PHE A 140 -13.65 3.06 14.55
N GLU A 141 -13.55 4.24 15.17
CA GLU A 141 -14.69 4.93 15.79
C GLU A 141 -15.84 5.19 14.80
N GLU A 142 -15.51 5.50 13.55
CA GLU A 142 -16.50 5.78 12.50
C GLU A 142 -17.36 4.56 12.13
N TYR A 143 -16.87 3.35 12.40
CA TYR A 143 -17.58 2.09 12.18
C TYR A 143 -18.36 1.62 13.42
N GLY A 144 -18.31 2.36 14.52
CA GLY A 144 -18.98 2.00 15.78
C GLY A 144 -18.30 0.87 16.54
N VAL A 145 -17.01 0.63 16.26
CA VAL A 145 -16.16 -0.33 16.96
C VAL A 145 -14.94 0.41 17.50
N TYR A 146 -14.47 0.00 18.67
CA TYR A 146 -13.47 0.71 19.46
C TYR A 146 -12.31 -0.25 19.75
N ASN A 147 -11.10 0.09 19.32
CA ASN A 147 -9.92 -0.78 19.44
C ASN A 147 -9.07 -0.42 20.67
N TYR A 148 -8.84 -1.41 21.53
CA TYR A 148 -7.99 -1.32 22.72
C TYR A 148 -6.84 -2.34 22.62
N ASN A 149 -5.63 -1.84 22.43
CA ASN A 149 -4.42 -2.66 22.45
C ASN A 149 -3.82 -2.69 23.86
N ILE A 150 -3.81 -3.86 24.50
CA ILE A 150 -3.40 -3.99 25.89
C ILE A 150 -2.21 -4.93 26.07
N PHE A 151 -1.38 -4.62 27.06
CA PHE A 151 -0.20 -5.38 27.43
C PHE A 151 -0.36 -5.88 28.86
N LEU A 152 -0.34 -7.21 29.01
CA LEU A 152 -0.31 -7.88 30.30
C LEU A 152 1.08 -8.48 30.52
N SER A 153 1.69 -8.16 31.68
CA SER A 153 2.99 -8.69 32.06
C SER A 153 3.22 -8.61 33.57
N LYS A 154 4.36 -9.12 34.05
CA LYS A 154 4.69 -9.03 35.47
C LYS A 154 5.45 -7.75 35.81
N ASN A 155 6.35 -7.32 34.95
CA ASN A 155 7.24 -6.19 35.19
C ASN A 155 6.83 -4.92 34.41
N GLY A 156 5.90 -5.03 33.47
CA GLY A 156 5.49 -3.96 32.56
C GLY A 156 6.33 -3.93 31.29
N VAL A 157 5.86 -3.19 30.31
CA VAL A 157 6.54 -2.93 29.05
C VAL A 157 7.16 -1.53 29.06
N THR A 158 7.97 -1.23 28.04
CA THR A 158 8.51 0.11 27.80
C THR A 158 8.06 0.55 26.40
N PHE A 159 7.39 1.68 26.28
CA PHE A 159 7.04 2.22 24.98
C PHE A 159 8.24 3.00 24.41
N THR A 160 8.57 2.76 23.14
CA THR A 160 9.64 3.47 22.42
C THR A 160 9.12 3.89 21.05
N SER A 161 9.82 4.82 20.38
CA SER A 161 9.51 5.20 19.00
C SER A 161 9.52 4.01 18.02
N ASN A 162 10.21 2.92 18.37
CA ASN A 162 10.33 1.72 17.53
C ASN A 162 9.39 0.59 18.00
N GLY A 163 8.36 0.92 18.79
CA GLY A 163 7.39 -0.04 19.33
C GLY A 163 7.62 -0.40 20.80
N VAL A 164 7.17 -1.59 21.19
CA VAL A 164 7.07 -2.03 22.59
C VAL A 164 8.30 -2.84 23.00
N GLY A 165 9.06 -2.31 23.96
CA GLY A 165 10.23 -2.93 24.55
C GLY A 165 9.89 -3.82 25.76
N ALA A 166 10.47 -5.01 25.78
CA ALA A 166 10.27 -5.99 26.84
C ALA A 166 11.24 -5.78 28.02
N LYS A 167 10.75 -5.98 29.26
CA LYS A 167 11.62 -5.95 30.45
C LYS A 167 12.26 -7.32 30.72
N PRO A 168 13.47 -7.38 31.30
CA PRO A 168 14.17 -8.64 31.53
C PRO A 168 13.41 -9.69 32.35
N GLY A 169 13.38 -10.92 31.86
CA GLY A 169 12.82 -12.09 32.55
C GLY A 169 11.30 -12.10 32.63
N ASP A 170 10.61 -11.51 31.65
CA ASP A 170 9.15 -11.33 31.65
C ASP A 170 8.44 -12.13 30.56
N ASN A 171 7.16 -12.36 30.79
CA ASN A 171 6.19 -12.85 29.81
C ASN A 171 5.25 -11.69 29.47
N ILE A 172 5.16 -11.35 28.19
CA ILE A 172 4.37 -10.23 27.71
C ILE A 172 3.31 -10.77 26.78
N TYR A 173 2.07 -10.37 27.03
CA TYR A 173 0.93 -10.69 26.20
C TYR A 173 0.34 -9.37 25.69
N SER A 174 0.50 -9.13 24.39
CA SER A 174 -0.20 -8.06 23.66
C SER A 174 -1.53 -8.61 23.15
N LEU A 175 -2.64 -7.97 23.49
CA LEU A 175 -3.98 -8.39 23.12
C LEU A 175 -4.71 -7.19 22.49
N ASP A 176 -5.08 -7.33 21.23
CA ASP A 176 -5.75 -6.28 20.45
C ASP A 176 -7.27 -6.52 20.44
N LEU A 177 -8.00 -5.74 21.24
CA LEU A 177 -9.40 -6.01 21.58
C LEU A 177 -10.37 -5.03 20.91
N TYR A 178 -11.33 -5.56 20.16
CA TYR A 178 -12.38 -4.77 19.49
C TYR A 178 -13.67 -4.80 20.29
N SER A 179 -14.19 -3.63 20.68
CA SER A 179 -15.39 -3.49 21.51
C SER A 179 -16.44 -2.59 20.88
N ASP A 180 -17.71 -2.83 21.17
CA ASP A 180 -18.82 -1.92 20.87
C ASP A 180 -19.00 -0.83 21.95
N VAL A 181 -18.12 -0.80 22.95
CA VAL A 181 -18.13 0.16 24.06
C VAL A 181 -17.09 1.26 23.82
N ALA A 182 -17.58 2.47 23.61
CA ALA A 182 -16.77 3.68 23.46
C ALA A 182 -15.90 3.94 24.71
N PRO A 183 -14.72 4.57 24.55
CA PRO A 183 -13.87 4.91 25.67
C PRO A 183 -14.57 5.86 26.65
N ALA A 184 -14.34 5.64 27.94
CA ALA A 184 -14.76 6.55 29.01
C ALA A 184 -13.56 7.38 29.50
N ASP A 185 -13.81 8.45 30.27
CA ASP A 185 -12.77 9.22 30.97
C ASP A 185 -12.84 8.95 32.48
N PRO A 186 -11.80 8.38 33.12
CA PRO A 186 -10.54 7.93 32.53
C PRO A 186 -10.71 6.67 31.68
N MET A 187 -9.83 6.51 30.69
CA MET A 187 -9.85 5.39 29.76
C MET A 187 -9.64 4.07 30.48
N SER A 188 -10.42 3.05 30.12
CA SER A 188 -10.34 1.72 30.72
C SER A 188 -10.70 0.63 29.72
N VAL A 189 -10.10 -0.54 29.87
CA VAL A 189 -10.42 -1.73 29.06
C VAL A 189 -11.89 -2.11 29.26
N PRO A 190 -12.70 -2.21 28.18
CA PRO A 190 -14.12 -2.53 28.33
C PRO A 190 -14.37 -3.94 28.87
N VAL A 191 -15.42 -4.07 29.68
CA VAL A 191 -15.90 -5.38 30.18
C VAL A 191 -16.55 -6.13 29.02
N GLY A 192 -16.13 -7.37 28.80
CA GLY A 192 -16.59 -8.17 27.68
C GLY A 192 -15.88 -9.51 27.59
N THR A 193 -16.33 -10.34 26.65
CA THR A 193 -15.62 -11.56 26.25
C THR A 193 -15.20 -11.39 24.80
N TYR A 194 -13.91 -11.57 24.54
CA TYR A 194 -13.27 -11.38 23.25
C TYR A 194 -12.76 -12.73 22.76
N ALA A 195 -13.27 -13.18 21.62
CA ALA A 195 -12.83 -14.42 20.97
C ALA A 195 -11.67 -14.13 20.02
N PHE A 196 -10.66 -15.01 19.98
CA PHE A 196 -9.59 -14.90 19.00
C PHE A 196 -10.16 -14.97 17.57
N ASP A 197 -9.78 -14.00 16.76
CA ASP A 197 -10.20 -13.86 15.39
C ASP A 197 -9.01 -13.94 14.44
N ALA A 198 -8.80 -15.13 13.88
CA ALA A 198 -7.73 -15.41 12.94
C ALA A 198 -7.88 -14.69 11.58
N SER A 199 -9.03 -14.06 11.32
CA SER A 199 -9.29 -13.34 10.05
C SER A 199 -9.12 -11.83 10.20
N ASP A 200 -8.82 -11.34 11.40
CA ASP A 200 -8.71 -9.90 11.71
C ASP A 200 -9.93 -9.10 11.21
N SER A 201 -11.14 -9.62 11.43
CA SER A 201 -12.38 -8.99 10.99
C SER A 201 -12.67 -7.65 11.67
N CYS A 202 -11.96 -7.35 12.78
CA CYS A 202 -12.15 -6.15 13.59
C CYS A 202 -13.58 -6.01 14.16
N GLU A 203 -14.35 -7.12 14.25
CA GLU A 203 -15.71 -7.09 14.79
C GLU A 203 -15.74 -6.91 16.31
N ALA A 204 -16.74 -6.20 16.85
CA ALA A 204 -16.89 -6.07 18.29
C ALA A 204 -17.04 -7.45 18.99
N GLY A 205 -16.27 -7.66 20.07
CA GLY A 205 -16.19 -8.92 20.79
C GLY A 205 -15.11 -9.87 20.26
N THR A 206 -14.15 -9.36 19.46
CA THR A 206 -13.01 -10.15 18.98
C THR A 206 -11.68 -9.64 19.54
N MET A 207 -10.68 -10.53 19.49
CA MET A 207 -9.27 -10.22 19.67
C MET A 207 -8.57 -10.52 18.33
N GLY A 208 -8.04 -9.48 17.66
CA GLY A 208 -7.39 -9.61 16.36
C GLY A 208 -6.10 -10.43 16.44
N ALA A 209 -5.75 -11.16 15.37
CA ALA A 209 -4.53 -11.92 15.25
C ALA A 209 -3.31 -11.08 14.83
N GLU A 210 -3.47 -10.05 14.00
CA GLU A 210 -2.36 -9.27 13.45
C GLU A 210 -1.55 -8.54 14.54
N TYR A 211 -2.22 -7.93 15.51
CA TYR A 211 -1.61 -7.11 16.57
C TYR A 211 -1.59 -7.77 17.96
N SER A 212 -2.09 -9.02 18.07
CA SER A 212 -1.98 -9.81 19.29
C SER A 212 -0.80 -10.77 19.22
N TRP A 213 0.12 -10.67 20.18
CA TRP A 213 1.34 -11.47 20.21
C TRP A 213 1.80 -11.78 21.64
N TYR A 214 2.69 -12.77 21.78
CA TYR A 214 3.30 -13.17 23.04
C TYR A 214 4.81 -13.15 22.95
N ALA A 215 5.51 -12.59 23.93
CA ALA A 215 6.97 -12.71 24.02
C ALA A 215 7.45 -13.15 25.40
N GLU A 216 8.44 -14.04 25.42
CA GLU A 216 9.23 -14.37 26.61
C GLU A 216 10.61 -13.75 26.49
N THR A 217 11.12 -13.17 27.57
CA THR A 217 12.48 -12.61 27.61
C THR A 217 13.38 -13.28 28.63
N ASP A 218 14.67 -13.32 28.31
CA ASP A 218 15.71 -13.75 29.24
C ASP A 218 16.03 -12.68 30.30
N ALA A 219 16.93 -13.01 31.23
CA ALA A 219 17.38 -12.12 32.29
C ALA A 219 18.11 -10.84 31.81
N ASN A 220 18.40 -10.71 30.51
CA ASN A 220 18.98 -9.52 29.89
C ASN A 220 17.95 -8.69 29.12
N GLY A 221 16.68 -9.12 29.04
CA GLY A 221 15.63 -8.46 28.24
C GLY A 221 15.64 -8.85 26.77
N SER A 222 16.40 -9.88 26.37
CA SER A 222 16.38 -10.39 25.00
C SER A 222 15.22 -11.37 24.83
N VAL A 223 14.45 -11.23 23.74
CA VAL A 223 13.37 -12.16 23.40
C VAL A 223 13.94 -13.54 23.10
N VAL A 224 13.41 -14.56 23.78
CA VAL A 224 13.82 -15.97 23.65
C VAL A 224 12.71 -16.87 23.11
N ALA A 225 11.46 -16.44 23.20
CA ALA A 225 10.32 -17.08 22.54
C ALA A 225 9.31 -16.02 22.11
N ASN A 226 8.73 -16.18 20.92
CA ASN A 226 7.63 -15.35 20.42
C ASN A 226 6.69 -16.15 19.47
N PRO A 227 6.09 -17.27 19.93
CA PRO A 227 5.06 -17.94 19.16
C PRO A 227 3.79 -17.09 19.04
N SER A 228 3.16 -17.10 17.87
CA SER A 228 1.87 -16.44 17.63
C SER A 228 0.72 -17.16 18.32
N PHE A 229 -0.39 -16.46 18.55
CA PHE A 229 -1.64 -17.08 18.97
C PHE A 229 -2.32 -17.78 17.79
N THR A 230 -2.96 -18.91 18.07
CA THR A 230 -3.75 -19.69 17.07
C THR A 230 -5.20 -19.89 17.47
N ALA A 231 -5.51 -19.71 18.76
CA ALA A 231 -6.85 -19.69 19.30
C ALA A 231 -6.82 -19.03 20.68
N GLY A 232 -7.96 -18.54 21.16
CA GLY A 232 -8.05 -18.05 22.52
C GLY A 232 -9.35 -17.34 22.86
N THR A 233 -9.48 -17.01 24.14
CA THR A 233 -10.58 -16.20 24.66
C THR A 233 -10.05 -15.33 25.78
N VAL A 234 -10.39 -14.04 25.74
CA VAL A 234 -10.11 -13.06 26.79
C VAL A 234 -11.44 -12.67 27.43
N THR A 235 -11.53 -12.77 28.75
CA THR A 235 -12.67 -12.28 29.53
C THR A 235 -12.22 -11.14 30.41
N VAL A 236 -12.77 -9.96 30.14
CA VAL A 236 -12.62 -8.76 30.96
C VAL A 236 -13.84 -8.63 31.84
N SER A 237 -13.62 -8.58 33.15
CA SER A 237 -14.63 -8.39 34.19
C SER A 237 -14.20 -7.28 35.12
N GLU A 238 -15.08 -6.81 36.01
CA GLU A 238 -14.77 -5.69 36.91
C GLU A 238 -13.49 -5.95 37.72
N GLY A 239 -12.41 -5.26 37.37
CA GLY A 239 -11.10 -5.36 38.03
C GLY A 239 -10.29 -6.63 37.73
N ARG A 240 -10.65 -7.40 36.70
CA ARG A 240 -9.97 -8.67 36.36
C ARG A 240 -9.99 -8.94 34.87
N ILE A 241 -8.84 -9.35 34.33
CA ILE A 241 -8.69 -9.89 32.97
C ILE A 241 -8.21 -11.33 33.09
N GLU A 242 -8.91 -12.25 32.43
CA GLU A 242 -8.57 -13.67 32.42
C GLU A 242 -8.60 -14.17 30.98
N ALA A 243 -7.52 -14.78 30.52
CA ALA A 243 -7.43 -15.27 29.16
C ALA A 243 -6.89 -16.70 29.11
N THR A 244 -7.42 -17.47 28.16
CA THR A 244 -6.87 -18.77 27.75
C THR A 244 -6.44 -18.65 26.30
N LEU A 245 -5.16 -18.83 26.02
CA LEU A 245 -4.52 -18.57 24.73
C LEU A 245 -3.78 -19.84 24.29
N THR A 246 -4.01 -20.29 23.05
CA THR A 246 -3.27 -21.39 22.43
C THR A 246 -2.23 -20.80 21.49
N LEU A 247 -0.97 -21.21 21.67
CA LEU A 247 0.16 -20.75 20.89
C LEU A 247 0.44 -21.67 19.69
N GLU A 248 1.20 -21.19 18.72
CA GLU A 248 1.58 -21.93 17.50
C GLU A 248 2.33 -23.24 17.80
N ASP A 249 3.09 -23.29 18.90
CA ASP A 249 3.77 -24.51 19.36
C ASP A 249 2.81 -25.55 20.00
N GLY A 250 1.51 -25.23 20.06
CA GLY A 250 0.44 -26.06 20.60
C GLY A 250 0.27 -25.99 22.12
N SER A 251 1.08 -25.17 22.80
CA SER A 251 0.95 -24.91 24.22
C SER A 251 -0.27 -24.05 24.52
N VAL A 252 -0.87 -24.25 25.69
CA VAL A 252 -2.04 -23.50 26.16
C VAL A 252 -1.65 -22.69 27.40
N HIS A 253 -1.73 -21.38 27.29
CA HIS A 253 -1.45 -20.44 28.36
C HIS A 253 -2.76 -19.97 28.99
N HIS A 254 -2.84 -20.04 30.31
CA HIS A 254 -3.84 -19.39 31.13
C HIS A 254 -3.20 -18.21 31.86
N ILE A 255 -3.77 -17.02 31.69
CA ILE A 255 -3.25 -15.80 32.31
C ILE A 255 -4.37 -15.10 33.07
N VAL A 256 -4.02 -14.58 34.24
CA VAL A 256 -4.91 -13.81 35.11
C VAL A 256 -4.22 -12.53 35.52
N TYR A 257 -4.90 -11.40 35.35
CA TYR A 257 -4.56 -10.11 35.93
C TYR A 257 -5.70 -9.66 36.83
N GLU A 258 -5.37 -9.24 38.06
CA GLU A 258 -6.30 -8.59 38.98
C GLU A 258 -5.79 -7.20 39.36
N GLY A 259 -6.57 -6.16 39.07
CA GLY A 259 -6.15 -4.78 39.29
C GLY A 259 -7.06 -3.74 38.65
N SER A 260 -6.57 -2.50 38.58
CA SER A 260 -7.26 -1.43 37.84
C SER A 260 -7.31 -1.78 36.35
N LEU A 261 -8.46 -1.54 35.71
CA LEU A 261 -8.59 -1.62 34.25
C LEU A 261 -8.31 -0.29 33.56
N ALA A 262 -7.98 0.76 34.31
CA ALA A 262 -7.62 2.06 33.74
C ALA A 262 -6.33 1.93 32.92
N LEU A 263 -6.35 2.46 31.71
CA LEU A 263 -5.16 2.64 30.90
C LEU A 263 -4.58 4.01 31.27
N GLU A 264 -3.38 4.02 31.86
CA GLU A 264 -2.68 5.28 32.11
C GLU A 264 -2.17 5.82 30.76
N GLU A 265 -2.53 7.06 30.45
CA GLU A 265 -1.93 7.83 29.36
C GLU A 265 -0.47 8.10 29.76
N GLU A 266 0.43 7.17 29.42
CA GLU A 266 1.85 7.34 29.73
C GLU A 266 2.40 8.38 28.75
N GLU A 267 2.76 9.57 29.28
CA GLU A 267 3.54 10.58 28.56
C GLU A 267 4.73 9.87 27.92
N VAL A 268 4.68 9.70 26.60
CA VAL A 268 5.87 9.31 25.83
C VAL A 268 6.89 10.39 26.13
N GLU A 269 7.97 10.05 26.84
CA GLU A 269 9.10 10.97 27.03
C GLU A 269 9.47 11.50 25.64
N PRO A 270 9.27 12.80 25.36
CA PRO A 270 9.37 13.30 24.01
C PRO A 270 10.77 12.99 23.50
N THR A 271 10.84 12.39 22.32
CA THR A 271 12.11 12.19 21.63
C THR A 271 12.75 13.55 21.47
N VAL A 272 13.89 13.77 22.13
CA VAL A 272 14.64 15.02 22.01
C VAL A 272 15.37 15.00 20.67
N TRP A 273 14.93 15.84 19.74
CA TRP A 273 15.44 15.99 18.39
C TRP A 273 16.54 17.04 18.27
N SER A 274 16.57 18.03 19.15
CA SER A 274 17.67 18.98 19.17
C SER A 274 19.01 18.28 19.38
N ASN A 275 19.98 18.62 18.54
CA ASN A 275 21.37 18.22 18.70
C ASN A 275 22.25 19.38 19.17
N LEU A 276 21.65 20.46 19.68
CA LEU A 276 22.40 21.53 20.31
C LEU A 276 23.17 21.02 21.52
N THR A 277 24.35 21.60 21.73
CA THR A 277 25.22 21.23 22.87
C THR A 277 25.35 22.33 23.92
N ALA A 278 24.80 23.51 23.62
CA ALA A 278 24.75 24.68 24.50
C ALA A 278 23.72 25.70 23.97
N ASP A 279 23.35 26.67 24.82
CA ASP A 279 22.59 27.85 24.41
C ASP A 279 23.26 28.59 23.24
N VAL A 280 22.44 29.08 22.33
CA VAL A 280 22.87 29.79 21.13
C VAL A 280 22.56 31.27 21.26
N THR A 281 23.55 32.12 21.01
CA THR A 281 23.36 33.57 20.91
C THR A 281 23.99 34.15 19.65
N PHE A 282 23.24 34.94 18.89
CA PHE A 282 23.71 35.64 17.69
C PHE A 282 23.06 37.02 17.56
N GLU A 283 23.64 37.94 16.79
CA GLU A 283 23.10 39.29 16.65
C GLU A 283 23.34 39.83 15.23
N GLY A 284 22.29 40.39 14.63
CA GLY A 284 22.37 41.08 13.34
C GLY A 284 22.89 40.18 12.20
N VAL A 285 22.55 38.90 12.21
CA VAL A 285 22.97 37.98 11.15
C VAL A 285 22.24 38.33 9.87
N GLU A 286 22.98 38.74 8.84
CA GLU A 286 22.42 38.98 7.52
C GLU A 286 21.94 37.67 6.90
N VAL A 287 20.66 37.63 6.50
CA VAL A 287 20.02 36.45 5.89
C VAL A 287 19.37 36.79 4.56
N THR A 288 19.28 35.80 3.69
CA THR A 288 18.23 35.75 2.65
C THR A 288 16.99 35.12 3.29
N ALA A 289 15.86 35.81 3.23
CA ALA A 289 14.58 35.33 3.73
C ALA A 289 13.60 35.16 2.56
N GLU A 290 13.03 33.97 2.41
CA GLU A 290 11.95 33.69 1.45
C GLU A 290 10.67 33.41 2.23
N ALA A 291 9.63 34.21 2.01
CA ALA A 291 8.32 34.04 2.63
C ALA A 291 7.28 33.56 1.60
N ARG A 292 6.45 32.60 1.98
CA ARG A 292 5.30 32.13 1.19
C ARG A 292 4.04 32.19 2.03
N ASN A 293 2.93 32.63 1.43
CA ASN A 293 1.61 32.66 2.05
C ASN A 293 0.75 31.55 1.45
N TYR A 294 0.17 30.71 2.30
CA TYR A 294 -0.70 29.59 1.92
C TYR A 294 -2.19 29.87 2.20
N GLY A 295 -2.54 31.10 2.62
CA GLY A 295 -3.91 31.43 3.02
C GLY A 295 -4.30 30.69 4.29
N ASP A 296 -5.60 30.41 4.47
CA ASP A 296 -6.13 29.70 5.65
C ASP A 296 -5.93 28.18 5.54
N TYR A 297 -4.66 27.76 5.41
CA TYR A 297 -4.26 26.37 5.17
C TYR A 297 -4.78 25.39 6.23
N TYR A 298 -4.87 25.84 7.49
CA TYR A 298 -5.33 25.02 8.60
C TYR A 298 -6.82 25.20 8.95
N GLU A 299 -7.57 25.97 8.14
CA GLU A 299 -9.00 26.27 8.37
C GLU A 299 -9.30 26.86 9.76
N VAL A 300 -8.36 27.64 10.31
CA VAL A 300 -8.49 28.26 11.64
C VAL A 300 -8.84 29.75 11.56
N GLY A 301 -9.11 30.27 10.36
CA GLY A 301 -9.43 31.67 10.11
C GLY A 301 -8.21 32.59 10.20
N MET A 302 -7.01 32.07 9.92
CA MET A 302 -5.75 32.80 9.96
C MET A 302 -4.88 32.42 8.77
N ASP A 303 -4.13 33.38 8.22
CA ASP A 303 -3.22 33.13 7.10
C ASP A 303 -1.96 32.39 7.60
N ASN A 304 -1.60 31.29 6.95
CA ASN A 304 -0.37 30.55 7.17
C ASN A 304 0.76 31.12 6.30
N TYR A 305 1.91 31.36 6.94
CA TYR A 305 3.13 31.77 6.26
C TYR A 305 4.28 30.83 6.61
N THR A 306 5.05 30.43 5.60
CA THR A 306 6.38 29.83 5.83
C THR A 306 7.45 30.84 5.48
N ILE A 307 8.49 30.94 6.33
CA ILE A 307 9.65 31.80 6.09
C ILE A 307 10.92 30.99 6.25
N ASN A 308 11.69 30.89 5.17
CA ASN A 308 12.99 30.22 5.16
C ASN A 308 14.10 31.27 5.22
N MET A 309 14.82 31.34 6.35
CA MET A 309 15.98 32.23 6.52
C MET A 309 17.29 31.46 6.41
N ARG A 310 18.18 31.92 5.54
CA ARG A 310 19.49 31.29 5.31
C ARG A 310 20.62 32.32 5.40
N SER A 311 21.66 31.97 6.15
CA SER A 311 22.99 32.60 6.09
C SER A 311 24.08 31.53 6.06
N ALA A 312 25.35 31.94 5.99
CA ALA A 312 26.48 31.02 6.07
C ALA A 312 26.66 30.36 7.45
N THR A 313 26.07 30.92 8.51
CA THR A 313 26.33 30.50 9.91
C THR A 313 25.07 30.06 10.62
N HIS A 314 24.01 30.85 10.53
CA HIS A 314 22.73 30.61 11.20
C HIS A 314 21.59 30.64 10.17
N GLY A 315 20.57 29.84 10.40
CA GLY A 315 19.34 29.81 9.62
C GLY A 315 18.17 29.46 10.51
N MET A 316 16.98 29.71 10.01
CA MET A 316 15.76 29.38 10.72
C MET A 316 14.62 29.22 9.72
N ASN A 317 13.86 28.14 9.89
CA ASN A 317 12.58 27.96 9.23
C ASN A 317 11.51 28.41 10.22
N LEU A 318 10.60 29.25 9.77
CA LEU A 318 9.45 29.69 10.54
C LEU A 318 8.19 29.21 9.85
N GLU A 319 7.25 28.75 10.65
CA GLU A 319 5.87 28.59 10.21
C GLU A 319 4.97 29.40 11.14
N LEU A 320 4.20 30.31 10.55
CA LEU A 320 3.51 31.37 11.27
C LEU A 320 2.02 31.34 10.95
N LEU A 321 1.20 31.61 11.97
CA LEU A 321 -0.21 31.95 11.81
C LEU A 321 -0.39 33.44 12.07
N VAL A 322 -0.96 34.12 11.09
CA VAL A 322 -1.12 35.57 11.04
C VAL A 322 -2.59 35.90 10.87
N PRO A 323 -3.15 36.89 11.59
CA PRO A 323 -4.54 37.31 11.34
C PRO A 323 -4.77 37.65 9.86
N THR A 324 -5.84 37.12 9.26
CA THR A 324 -6.07 37.26 7.82
C THR A 324 -6.02 38.71 7.35
N GLY A 325 -5.17 38.97 6.34
CA GLY A 325 -4.94 40.30 5.79
C GLY A 325 -4.11 41.26 6.64
N ALA A 326 -3.52 40.80 7.75
CA ALA A 326 -2.56 41.58 8.54
C ALA A 326 -1.13 41.52 7.95
N SER A 327 -0.26 42.45 8.35
CA SER A 327 1.16 42.40 8.01
C SER A 327 1.90 41.37 8.85
N LEU A 328 3.03 40.85 8.34
CA LEU A 328 3.96 39.98 9.08
C LEU A 328 4.62 40.68 10.29
N ASP A 329 4.65 42.01 10.33
CA ASP A 329 5.18 42.75 11.48
C ASP A 329 4.32 42.48 12.73
N GLY A 330 4.94 41.94 13.78
CA GLY A 330 4.24 41.48 14.97
C GLY A 330 5.13 40.79 16.00
N GLU A 331 4.56 40.54 17.18
CA GLU A 331 5.14 39.72 18.23
C GLU A 331 4.42 38.37 18.23
N TYR A 332 5.19 37.30 18.00
CA TYR A 332 4.71 35.93 17.84
C TYR A 332 5.00 35.14 19.11
N GLU A 333 4.01 34.45 19.63
CA GLU A 333 4.18 33.42 20.66
C GLU A 333 4.22 32.03 20.00
N ILE A 334 5.05 31.11 20.51
CA ILE A 334 4.96 29.71 20.06
C ILE A 334 3.60 29.16 20.49
N LEU A 335 2.85 28.58 19.55
CA LEU A 335 1.55 28.01 19.81
C LEU A 335 1.67 26.82 20.76
N VAL A 336 0.92 26.85 21.87
CA VAL A 336 0.84 25.75 22.83
C VAL A 336 -0.57 25.17 22.79
N GLY A 337 -0.68 23.91 22.34
CA GLY A 337 -1.96 23.24 22.09
C GLY A 337 -2.59 23.62 20.74
N THR A 338 -3.88 23.34 20.58
CA THR A 338 -4.59 23.46 19.29
C THR A 338 -5.50 24.69 19.18
N GLN A 339 -5.62 25.49 20.24
CA GLN A 339 -6.53 26.63 20.29
C GLN A 339 -5.82 27.92 19.86
N VAL A 340 -6.32 28.56 18.81
CA VAL A 340 -5.82 29.85 18.32
C VAL A 340 -6.80 30.99 18.62
N ASP A 341 -6.27 32.16 18.94
CA ASP A 341 -7.01 33.42 18.96
C ASP A 341 -6.71 34.19 17.65
N PRO A 342 -7.66 34.33 16.72
CA PRO A 342 -7.44 35.00 15.43
C PRO A 342 -7.01 36.47 15.52
N SER A 343 -6.98 37.07 16.72
CA SER A 343 -6.46 38.42 16.94
C SER A 343 -4.97 38.48 17.30
N LYS A 344 -4.31 37.34 17.46
CA LYS A 344 -2.91 37.20 17.85
C LYS A 344 -2.04 36.66 16.71
N TYR A 345 -0.73 36.66 16.94
CA TYR A 345 0.28 36.13 16.02
C TYR A 345 0.93 34.91 16.67
N TYR A 346 1.02 33.81 15.92
CA TYR A 346 1.59 32.57 16.42
C TYR A 346 2.70 32.06 15.50
N ALA A 347 3.69 31.39 16.08
CA ALA A 347 4.53 30.48 15.33
C ALA A 347 4.20 29.05 15.75
N LEU A 348 4.11 28.15 14.78
CA LEU A 348 3.86 26.74 15.06
C LEU A 348 5.11 26.11 15.67
N PRO A 349 4.98 25.28 16.72
CA PRO A 349 6.11 24.59 17.31
C PRO A 349 6.77 23.67 16.26
N GLY A 350 8.09 23.56 16.30
CA GLY A 350 8.83 22.64 15.44
C GLY A 350 8.51 21.20 15.79
N ASP A 351 8.29 20.38 14.77
CA ASP A 351 7.99 18.96 14.91
C ASP A 351 8.78 18.11 13.91
N VAL A 352 8.82 16.79 14.13
CA VAL A 352 9.33 15.81 13.19
C VAL A 352 8.17 14.91 12.75
N VAL A 353 7.85 14.97 11.47
CA VAL A 353 6.83 14.10 10.86
C VAL A 353 7.50 12.95 10.11
N GLU A 354 6.90 11.76 10.18
CA GLU A 354 7.33 10.60 9.39
C GLU A 354 6.36 10.41 8.24
N GLU A 355 6.87 10.46 7.01
CA GLU A 355 6.13 10.14 5.78
C GLU A 355 6.95 9.11 4.99
N ASP A 356 6.33 8.01 4.56
CA ASP A 356 6.97 6.94 3.79
C ASP A 356 8.28 6.39 4.42
N GLY A 357 8.34 6.34 5.76
CA GLY A 357 9.53 5.90 6.50
C GLY A 357 10.70 6.89 6.49
N GLN A 358 10.48 8.13 6.01
CA GLN A 358 11.43 9.23 6.07
C GLN A 358 10.99 10.28 7.09
N LEU A 359 11.96 10.77 7.87
CA LEU A 359 11.73 11.82 8.87
C LEU A 359 11.93 13.20 8.25
N TYR A 360 10.91 14.05 8.34
CA TYR A 360 10.91 15.43 7.86
C TYR A 360 10.81 16.42 9.02
N MET A 361 11.55 17.53 8.92
CA MET A 361 11.42 18.66 9.86
C MET A 361 10.23 19.51 9.45
N ALA A 362 9.19 19.54 10.27
CA ALA A 362 7.99 20.35 10.07
C ALA A 362 8.04 21.63 10.91
N SER A 363 7.44 22.71 10.41
CA SER A 363 7.24 23.97 11.13
C SER A 363 8.52 24.72 11.55
N THR A 364 8.61 25.18 12.81
CA THR A 364 9.61 26.16 13.23
C THR A 364 10.90 25.52 13.77
N TRP A 365 12.02 25.75 13.08
CA TRP A 365 13.32 25.13 13.40
C TRP A 365 14.48 26.12 13.33
N TYR A 366 15.41 26.01 14.28
CA TYR A 366 16.74 26.62 14.16
C TYR A 366 17.71 25.70 13.42
N LEU A 367 18.57 26.28 12.59
CA LEU A 367 19.58 25.58 11.81
C LEU A 367 20.93 26.29 11.91
N ASN A 368 22.02 25.53 12.06
CA ASN A 368 23.39 26.03 11.97
C ASN A 368 24.11 25.36 10.80
N SER A 369 24.33 26.12 9.73
CA SER A 369 24.94 25.59 8.50
C SER A 369 26.42 25.22 8.65
N THR A 370 27.09 25.67 9.72
CA THR A 370 28.52 25.38 9.96
C THR A 370 28.73 24.13 10.82
N THR A 371 27.88 23.92 11.82
CA THR A 371 28.02 22.81 12.78
C THR A 371 27.09 21.64 12.50
N SER A 372 26.14 21.80 11.55
CA SER A 372 25.03 20.87 11.33
C SER A 372 24.12 20.72 12.57
N GLU A 373 24.13 21.73 13.45
CA GLU A 373 23.18 21.80 14.55
C GLU A 373 21.78 22.15 14.02
N ARG A 374 20.76 21.53 14.60
CA ARG A 374 19.35 21.71 14.31
C ARG A 374 18.56 21.53 15.61
N ALA A 375 17.53 22.34 15.77
CA ALA A 375 16.70 22.31 16.97
C ALA A 375 15.26 22.72 16.64
N PRO A 376 14.26 21.87 16.93
CA PRO A 376 12.86 22.28 16.84
C PRO A 376 12.57 23.31 17.92
N ILE A 377 11.78 24.32 17.58
CA ILE A 377 11.42 25.36 18.53
C ILE A 377 10.09 25.01 19.20
N VAL A 378 10.09 24.82 20.52
CA VAL A 378 8.88 24.39 21.26
C VAL A 378 8.33 25.47 22.20
N GLY A 379 9.03 26.58 22.36
CA GLY A 379 8.58 27.66 23.24
C GLY A 379 9.30 28.98 23.05
N GLY A 380 8.76 30.02 23.69
CA GLY A 380 9.31 31.38 23.70
C GLY A 380 8.59 32.33 22.74
N THR A 381 9.30 33.36 22.30
CA THR A 381 8.71 34.47 21.52
C THR A 381 9.62 34.89 20.38
N MET A 382 9.00 35.39 19.32
CA MET A 382 9.70 36.02 18.19
C MET A 382 9.09 37.38 17.88
N THR A 383 9.84 38.26 17.25
CA THR A 383 9.36 39.56 16.78
C THR A 383 9.85 39.80 15.37
N ILE A 384 8.92 40.13 14.48
CA ILE A 384 9.23 40.58 13.12
C ILE A 384 8.91 42.06 13.05
N ALA A 385 9.87 42.86 12.61
CA ALA A 385 9.69 44.30 12.46
C ALA A 385 10.36 44.79 11.17
N THR A 386 9.62 45.53 10.35
CA THR A 386 10.12 46.09 9.10
C THR A 386 10.23 47.61 9.21
N ALA A 387 11.42 48.15 9.00
CA ALA A 387 11.68 49.59 9.01
C ALA A 387 12.70 49.96 7.92
N ASP A 388 12.41 51.01 7.15
CA ASP A 388 13.30 51.53 6.09
C ASP A 388 13.80 50.45 5.09
N GLY A 389 12.95 49.46 4.79
CA GLY A 389 13.28 48.36 3.86
C GLY A 389 14.15 47.25 4.47
N VAL A 390 14.41 47.28 5.78
CA VAL A 390 15.06 46.23 6.56
C VAL A 390 14.03 45.51 7.40
N THR A 391 13.94 44.19 7.26
CA THR A 391 13.16 43.34 8.16
C THR A 391 14.10 42.72 9.18
N THR A 392 13.81 42.93 10.46
CA THR A 392 14.52 42.33 11.58
C THR A 392 13.66 41.25 12.21
N TYR A 393 14.22 40.05 12.35
CA TYR A 393 13.63 38.93 13.06
C TYR A 393 14.39 38.78 14.37
N THR A 394 13.75 39.05 15.50
CA THR A 394 14.32 38.84 16.83
C THR A 394 13.72 37.59 17.43
N VAL A 395 14.56 36.69 17.92
CA VAL A 395 14.13 35.43 18.54
C VAL A 395 14.62 35.35 19.97
N ASP A 396 13.73 34.95 20.87
CA ASP A 396 14.04 34.55 22.24
C ASP A 396 13.21 33.28 22.52
N VAL A 397 13.76 32.15 22.07
CA VAL A 397 13.05 30.87 22.01
C VAL A 397 13.81 29.76 22.73
N VAL A 398 13.13 28.64 22.96
CA VAL A 398 13.67 27.42 23.59
C VAL A 398 13.35 26.20 22.73
N ASP A 399 14.30 25.28 22.64
CA ASP A 399 14.13 24.01 21.94
C ASP A 399 13.58 22.89 22.85
N ASP A 400 13.35 21.72 22.26
CA ASP A 400 12.88 20.50 22.94
C ASP A 400 13.89 19.89 23.92
N ALA A 401 15.18 20.24 23.81
CA ALA A 401 16.24 19.87 24.77
C ALA A 401 16.37 20.88 25.93
N GLY A 402 15.63 21.99 25.89
CA GLY A 402 15.67 23.06 26.88
C GLY A 402 16.81 24.09 26.69
N PHE A 403 17.52 24.08 25.57
CA PHE A 403 18.51 25.10 25.22
C PHE A 403 17.83 26.38 24.73
N SER A 404 18.38 27.51 25.15
CA SER A 404 17.90 28.82 24.72
C SER A 404 18.56 29.26 23.42
N ILE A 405 17.77 29.76 22.48
CA ILE A 405 18.22 30.34 21.22
C ILE A 405 17.78 31.80 21.19
N LYS A 406 18.74 32.72 21.34
CA LYS A 406 18.47 34.16 21.39
C LYS A 406 19.26 34.91 20.33
N GLY A 407 18.59 35.66 19.48
CA GLY A 407 19.33 36.48 18.55
C GLY A 407 18.50 37.29 17.59
N SER A 408 19.17 37.87 16.61
CA SER A 408 18.50 38.60 15.54
C SER A 408 19.06 38.28 14.16
N PHE A 409 18.15 38.11 13.22
CA PHE A 409 18.42 38.09 11.79
C PHE A 409 17.97 39.42 11.19
N VAL A 410 18.68 39.90 10.17
CA VAL A 410 18.33 41.10 9.43
C VAL A 410 18.36 40.81 7.94
N THR A 411 17.35 41.23 7.21
CA THR A 411 17.45 41.33 5.75
C THR A 411 18.22 42.60 5.39
N PRO A 412 19.12 42.57 4.40
CA PRO A 412 19.78 43.79 3.94
C PRO A 412 18.73 44.83 3.51
N ALA A 413 18.93 46.10 3.90
CA ALA A 413 18.17 47.21 3.32
C ALA A 413 18.38 47.14 1.81
N GLU A 414 17.32 47.08 1.02
CA GLU A 414 17.43 46.95 -0.44
C GLU A 414 18.51 47.91 -0.99
N ALA A 415 19.68 47.36 -1.37
CA ALA A 415 20.42 47.92 -2.49
C ALA A 415 19.47 47.69 -3.66
N GLY A 416 18.80 48.77 -4.09
CA GLY A 416 17.60 48.74 -4.94
C GLY A 416 17.51 47.50 -5.82
N GLY A 417 16.44 46.73 -5.59
CA GLY A 417 16.24 45.37 -6.08
C GLY A 417 17.11 44.95 -7.25
N ASP A 418 18.05 44.05 -6.98
CA ASP A 418 18.28 42.96 -7.93
C ASP A 418 17.03 42.05 -7.84
N THR A 419 15.95 42.46 -8.51
CA THR A 419 15.19 41.46 -9.26
C THR A 419 16.22 40.62 -10.02
N PRO A 420 16.15 39.28 -10.03
CA PRO A 420 16.77 38.54 -11.12
C PRO A 420 16.06 39.03 -12.39
N SER A 421 16.62 40.06 -13.04
CA SER A 421 16.15 40.60 -14.31
C SER A 421 17.15 40.27 -15.42
N GLU A 422 18.02 39.29 -15.21
CA GLU A 422 18.43 38.49 -16.35
C GLU A 422 17.24 37.58 -16.60
N SER A 423 16.49 37.90 -17.65
CA SER A 423 15.50 36.99 -18.21
C SER A 423 16.13 35.60 -18.35
N LEU A 424 15.38 34.57 -17.98
CA LEU A 424 15.77 33.19 -18.13
C LEU A 424 15.76 32.77 -19.60
N SER A 425 15.02 33.49 -20.45
CA SER A 425 15.10 33.35 -21.89
C SER A 425 16.48 33.70 -22.41
N ASN A 426 17.06 32.76 -23.18
CA ASN A 426 18.26 33.02 -23.96
C ASN A 426 17.96 33.25 -25.45
N LEU A 427 16.67 33.43 -25.81
CA LEU A 427 16.28 33.70 -27.19
C LEU A 427 16.92 34.98 -27.70
N THR A 428 17.48 34.90 -28.91
CA THR A 428 18.10 36.07 -29.57
C THR A 428 17.10 36.98 -30.28
N GLY A 429 15.80 36.61 -30.32
CA GLY A 429 14.70 37.43 -30.83
C GLY A 429 13.38 36.64 -30.93
N ASP A 430 12.39 37.24 -31.61
CA ASP A 430 11.10 36.60 -31.90
C ASP A 430 11.29 35.31 -32.72
N VAL A 431 10.46 34.30 -32.43
CA VAL A 431 10.45 32.99 -33.07
C VAL A 431 9.15 32.79 -33.85
N GLU A 432 9.26 32.33 -35.09
CA GLU A 432 8.15 31.77 -35.87
C GLU A 432 8.48 30.34 -36.31
N PHE A 433 7.61 29.36 -36.03
CA PHE A 433 7.83 27.95 -36.40
C PHE A 433 6.56 27.24 -36.90
N MET A 434 6.74 26.11 -37.59
CA MET A 434 5.66 25.20 -38.01
C MET A 434 6.22 23.79 -38.15
N ASP A 435 5.82 22.91 -37.24
CA ASP A 435 6.30 21.52 -37.20
C ASP A 435 5.15 20.54 -37.37
N VAL A 436 5.28 19.63 -38.33
CA VAL A 436 4.18 18.76 -38.79
C VAL A 436 4.35 17.27 -38.43
N ASN A 437 5.34 16.92 -37.60
CA ASN A 437 5.61 15.57 -37.11
C ASN A 437 6.08 15.61 -35.65
N ALA A 438 5.40 16.39 -34.80
CA ALA A 438 5.73 16.37 -33.38
C ALA A 438 5.21 15.08 -32.74
N VAL A 439 5.80 14.69 -31.61
CA VAL A 439 5.31 13.63 -30.74
C VAL A 439 4.82 14.30 -29.47
N GLN A 440 3.64 13.92 -28.99
CA GLN A 440 3.13 14.41 -27.72
C GLN A 440 3.02 13.34 -26.66
N GLN A 441 3.20 13.76 -25.41
CA GLN A 441 2.97 12.96 -24.22
C GLN A 441 2.29 13.85 -23.18
N PHE A 442 1.22 13.36 -22.56
CA PHE A 442 0.59 13.98 -21.41
C PHE A 442 0.47 12.98 -20.26
N THR A 443 0.32 13.51 -19.07
CA THR A 443 -0.03 12.78 -17.86
C THR A 443 -1.08 13.62 -17.13
N ASP A 444 -2.22 13.00 -16.86
CA ASP A 444 -3.28 13.57 -16.05
C ASP A 444 -2.96 13.34 -14.56
N TYR A 445 -2.88 14.43 -13.80
CA TYR A 445 -2.70 14.40 -12.35
C TYR A 445 -4.01 14.63 -11.59
N GLY A 446 -5.14 14.78 -12.30
CA GLY A 446 -6.44 15.09 -11.71
C GLY A 446 -6.44 16.42 -10.96
N ASP A 447 -7.33 16.54 -9.97
CA ASP A 447 -7.48 17.71 -9.11
C ASP A 447 -6.47 17.71 -7.95
N VAL A 448 -5.17 17.66 -8.30
CA VAL A 448 -4.06 17.60 -7.32
C VAL A 448 -3.98 18.82 -6.40
N PHE A 449 -4.66 19.91 -6.75
CA PHE A 449 -4.71 21.13 -5.93
C PHE A 449 -6.04 21.30 -5.20
N GLU A 450 -6.98 20.35 -5.31
CA GLU A 450 -8.32 20.39 -4.70
C GLU A 450 -9.12 21.67 -5.00
N ILE A 451 -8.96 22.20 -6.21
CA ILE A 451 -9.61 23.43 -6.69
C ILE A 451 -10.77 23.16 -7.65
N GLY A 452 -11.13 21.89 -7.86
CA GLY A 452 -12.16 21.46 -8.81
C GLY A 452 -11.72 21.59 -10.28
N MET A 453 -10.42 21.56 -10.54
CA MET A 453 -9.82 21.69 -11.89
C MET A 453 -8.72 20.64 -12.07
N ASN A 454 -8.60 20.07 -13.27
CA ASN A 454 -7.61 19.02 -13.52
C ASN A 454 -6.28 19.62 -13.98
N VAL A 455 -5.18 19.00 -13.57
CA VAL A 455 -3.82 19.41 -13.94
C VAL A 455 -3.20 18.38 -14.87
N PHE A 456 -2.68 18.85 -16.00
CA PHE A 456 -1.97 18.02 -16.97
C PHE A 456 -0.53 18.49 -17.12
N LEU A 457 0.39 17.54 -17.10
CA LEU A 457 1.78 17.78 -17.48
C LEU A 457 2.03 17.14 -18.83
N GLY A 458 2.68 17.84 -19.76
CA GLY A 458 3.00 17.23 -21.04
C GLY A 458 4.07 17.94 -21.83
N GLN A 459 4.34 17.40 -23.01
CA GLN A 459 5.29 17.97 -23.95
C GLN A 459 4.85 17.70 -25.40
N ALA A 460 5.20 18.63 -26.29
CA ALA A 460 5.18 18.44 -27.74
C ALA A 460 6.62 18.59 -28.24
N VAL A 461 7.13 17.57 -28.93
CA VAL A 461 8.54 17.49 -29.33
C VAL A 461 8.64 17.18 -30.81
N SER A 462 9.35 18.02 -31.57
CA SER A 462 9.76 17.77 -32.96
C SER A 462 11.29 17.74 -33.06
N ASP A 463 11.84 17.43 -34.23
CA ASP A 463 13.30 17.49 -34.48
C ASP A 463 13.91 18.90 -34.29
N SER A 464 13.10 19.95 -34.45
CA SER A 464 13.58 21.35 -34.47
C SER A 464 13.14 22.15 -33.25
N HIS A 465 11.98 21.84 -32.66
CA HIS A 465 11.40 22.58 -31.55
C HIS A 465 10.74 21.66 -30.54
N SER A 466 10.68 22.08 -29.29
CA SER A 466 9.86 21.42 -28.28
C SER A 466 9.19 22.43 -27.37
N MET A 467 8.07 22.03 -26.80
CA MET A 467 7.37 22.79 -25.77
C MET A 467 6.97 21.86 -24.64
N THR A 468 7.25 22.27 -23.41
CA THR A 468 6.69 21.64 -22.20
C THR A 468 5.46 22.43 -21.78
N PHE A 469 4.47 21.72 -21.25
CA PHE A 469 3.20 22.27 -20.84
C PHE A 469 2.89 21.84 -19.42
N GLN A 470 2.42 22.79 -18.60
CA GLN A 470 1.67 22.48 -17.39
C GLN A 470 0.32 23.18 -17.51
N LEU A 471 -0.69 22.40 -17.87
CA LEU A 471 -2.03 22.85 -18.23
C LEU A 471 -3.00 22.63 -17.07
N ILE A 472 -4.02 23.48 -17.01
CA ILE A 472 -5.14 23.40 -16.09
C ILE A 472 -6.43 23.41 -16.93
N THR A 473 -7.29 22.44 -16.75
CA THR A 473 -8.60 22.36 -17.42
C THR A 473 -9.73 22.46 -16.39
N PRO A 474 -10.95 22.82 -16.83
CA PRO A 474 -12.14 22.56 -16.02
C PRO A 474 -12.17 21.10 -15.53
N GLY A 475 -12.65 20.86 -14.30
CA GLY A 475 -12.70 19.52 -13.72
C GLY A 475 -13.61 18.55 -14.48
N ASP A 476 -14.55 19.07 -15.26
CA ASP A 476 -15.47 18.31 -16.11
C ASP A 476 -15.04 18.26 -17.59
N ALA A 477 -13.82 18.70 -17.92
CA ALA A 477 -13.32 18.65 -19.29
C ALA A 477 -13.04 17.20 -19.73
N GLU A 478 -13.75 16.76 -20.78
CA GLU A 478 -13.54 15.43 -21.37
C GLU A 478 -12.31 15.37 -22.30
N THR A 479 -11.77 16.52 -22.70
CA THR A 479 -10.61 16.63 -23.61
C THR A 479 -9.72 17.82 -23.25
N LEU A 480 -8.48 17.81 -23.75
CA LEU A 480 -7.56 18.95 -23.70
C LEU A 480 -7.93 20.07 -24.69
N GLU A 481 -9.00 19.96 -25.46
CA GLU A 481 -9.37 20.97 -26.44
C GLU A 481 -9.78 22.28 -25.78
N GLY A 482 -9.12 23.37 -26.14
CA GLY A 482 -9.38 24.66 -25.52
C GLY A 482 -8.38 25.73 -25.91
N VAL A 483 -8.69 26.97 -25.52
CA VAL A 483 -7.77 28.10 -25.61
C VAL A 483 -7.25 28.36 -24.20
N TYR A 484 -5.99 28.01 -23.99
CA TYR A 484 -5.30 28.16 -22.71
C TYR A 484 -4.72 29.56 -22.59
N GLU A 485 -5.01 30.22 -21.48
CA GLU A 485 -4.41 31.50 -21.09
C GLU A 485 -3.47 31.34 -19.89
N VAL A 486 -2.54 32.28 -19.69
CA VAL A 486 -1.65 32.20 -18.53
C VAL A 486 -2.45 32.33 -17.22
N VAL A 487 -2.07 31.57 -16.20
CA VAL A 487 -2.65 31.71 -14.85
C VAL A 487 -2.57 33.18 -14.39
N PRO A 488 -3.69 33.77 -13.89
CA PRO A 488 -3.70 35.14 -13.38
C PRO A 488 -2.72 35.34 -12.22
N ALA A 489 -2.10 36.53 -12.17
CA ALA A 489 -1.10 36.85 -11.14
C ALA A 489 -1.68 36.87 -9.70
N ASP A 490 -2.99 36.98 -9.54
CA ASP A 490 -3.69 36.91 -8.25
C ASP A 490 -4.11 35.47 -7.87
N GLY A 491 -3.81 34.48 -8.73
CA GLY A 491 -4.13 33.07 -8.52
C GLY A 491 -5.62 32.74 -8.57
N GLN A 492 -6.49 33.69 -8.91
CA GLN A 492 -7.94 33.47 -8.95
C GLN A 492 -8.34 32.82 -10.28
N LEU A 493 -8.56 31.51 -10.25
CA LEU A 493 -8.94 30.72 -11.42
C LEU A 493 -10.47 30.72 -11.61
N ASP A 494 -10.91 31.01 -12.83
CA ASP A 494 -12.27 30.73 -13.29
C ASP A 494 -12.35 29.26 -13.75
N SER A 495 -13.08 28.43 -13.01
CA SER A 495 -13.19 26.98 -13.25
C SER A 495 -13.81 26.60 -14.60
N THR A 496 -14.34 27.58 -15.36
CA THR A 496 -14.88 27.37 -16.71
C THR A 496 -13.87 27.60 -17.83
N LYS A 497 -12.62 27.93 -17.48
CA LYS A 497 -11.55 28.28 -18.43
C LYS A 497 -10.38 27.32 -18.37
N TYR A 498 -9.54 27.43 -19.39
CA TYR A 498 -8.32 26.67 -19.56
C TYR A 498 -7.11 27.56 -19.28
N TYR A 499 -6.16 27.08 -18.47
CA TYR A 499 -4.97 27.85 -18.11
C TYR A 499 -3.67 27.07 -18.31
N PHE A 500 -2.55 27.77 -18.44
CA PHE A 500 -1.23 27.17 -18.29
C PHE A 500 -0.41 27.93 -17.26
N PHE A 501 0.43 27.21 -16.51
CA PHE A 501 1.35 27.83 -15.57
C PHE A 501 2.52 28.50 -16.32
N PRO A 502 2.89 29.74 -15.94
CA PRO A 502 4.05 30.38 -16.53
C PRO A 502 5.33 29.62 -16.19
N GLY A 503 6.26 29.57 -17.15
CA GLY A 503 7.54 28.89 -17.00
C GLY A 503 8.44 29.54 -15.95
N GLY A 504 9.18 28.73 -15.22
CA GLY A 504 10.18 29.19 -14.25
C GLY A 504 11.29 28.17 -14.02
N THR A 505 12.14 28.44 -13.04
CA THR A 505 13.11 27.45 -12.54
C THR A 505 12.93 27.25 -11.04
N ASN A 506 13.16 26.02 -10.57
CA ASN A 506 13.23 25.74 -9.14
C ASN A 506 14.58 26.18 -8.56
N THR A 507 14.77 26.03 -7.25
CA THR A 507 16.00 26.40 -6.53
C THR A 507 17.25 25.64 -6.97
N SER A 508 17.08 24.49 -7.64
CA SER A 508 18.15 23.69 -8.24
C SER A 508 18.46 24.09 -9.69
N GLY A 509 17.76 25.09 -10.23
CA GLY A 509 17.89 25.54 -11.62
C GLY A 509 17.22 24.61 -12.64
N GLN A 510 16.37 23.66 -12.20
CA GLN A 510 15.60 22.83 -13.13
C GLN A 510 14.41 23.61 -13.66
N ILE A 511 14.07 23.42 -14.94
CA ILE A 511 12.90 24.03 -15.56
C ILE A 511 11.62 23.53 -14.89
N THR A 512 10.66 24.42 -14.72
CA THR A 512 9.33 24.14 -14.16
C THR A 512 8.25 24.74 -15.07
N ALA A 513 7.09 24.10 -15.12
CA ALA A 513 5.91 24.54 -15.87
C ALA A 513 6.14 24.66 -17.39
N THR A 514 5.69 25.75 -18.03
CA THR A 514 5.60 25.86 -19.49
C THR A 514 6.82 26.54 -20.11
N TRP A 515 7.56 25.81 -20.95
CA TRP A 515 8.77 26.31 -21.64
C TRP A 515 8.78 26.01 -23.13
N TYR A 516 9.38 26.89 -23.91
CA TYR A 516 9.77 26.65 -25.31
C TYR A 516 11.26 26.34 -25.41
N LEU A 517 11.63 25.43 -26.30
CA LEU A 517 13.01 25.11 -26.65
C LEU A 517 13.16 25.00 -28.17
N ASN A 518 14.22 25.60 -28.69
CA ASN A 518 14.70 25.44 -30.06
C ASN A 518 15.88 24.46 -30.06
N GLN A 519 15.65 23.26 -30.60
CA GLN A 519 16.64 22.19 -30.60
C GLN A 519 17.79 22.43 -31.58
N GLU A 520 17.59 23.30 -32.59
CA GLU A 520 18.63 23.62 -33.57
C GLU A 520 19.65 24.63 -33.03
N THR A 521 19.18 25.58 -32.21
CA THR A 521 20.00 26.67 -31.68
C THR A 521 20.39 26.51 -30.22
N ASP A 522 19.83 25.52 -29.51
CA ASP A 522 19.96 25.35 -28.06
C ASP A 522 19.44 26.58 -27.28
N GLU A 523 18.47 27.27 -27.88
CA GLU A 523 17.75 28.37 -27.24
C GLU A 523 16.54 27.82 -26.46
N MET A 524 16.23 28.40 -25.31
CA MET A 524 15.12 28.06 -24.45
C MET A 524 14.55 29.32 -23.81
N ALA A 525 13.24 29.30 -23.55
CA ALA A 525 12.53 30.41 -22.96
C ALA A 525 11.38 29.95 -22.07
N PRO A 526 11.25 30.48 -20.83
CA PRO A 526 10.03 30.29 -20.06
C PRO A 526 8.89 31.06 -20.70
N ILE A 527 7.70 30.49 -20.70
CA ILE A 527 6.52 31.21 -21.19
C ILE A 527 5.96 32.09 -20.07
N ALA A 528 5.86 33.40 -20.30
CA ALA A 528 5.36 34.36 -19.31
C ALA A 528 3.93 34.84 -19.61
N GLY A 529 3.43 34.66 -20.84
CA GLY A 529 2.07 35.03 -21.19
C GLY A 529 1.67 34.69 -22.62
N GLY A 530 0.44 35.06 -23.00
CA GLY A 530 -0.15 34.77 -24.30
C GLY A 530 -1.14 33.62 -24.26
N THR A 531 -1.32 32.95 -25.39
CA THR A 531 -2.34 31.90 -25.56
C THR A 531 -1.79 30.68 -26.29
N ILE A 532 -2.26 29.50 -25.92
CA ILE A 532 -2.05 28.25 -26.64
C ILE A 532 -3.43 27.68 -26.96
N GLU A 533 -3.77 27.51 -28.23
CA GLU A 533 -5.00 26.81 -28.63
C GLU A 533 -4.67 25.36 -28.96
N ILE A 534 -5.38 24.42 -28.33
CA ILE A 534 -5.23 22.98 -28.54
C ILE A 534 -6.51 22.44 -29.21
N GLN A 535 -6.33 21.69 -30.28
CA GLN A 535 -7.40 20.98 -31.00
C GLN A 535 -7.01 19.51 -31.16
N VAL A 536 -7.87 18.59 -30.76
CA VAL A 536 -7.63 17.14 -30.79
C VAL A 536 -8.45 16.55 -31.93
N TRP A 537 -7.77 16.04 -32.96
CA TRP A 537 -8.43 15.51 -34.15
C TRP A 537 -8.70 14.02 -33.98
N ALA A 538 -9.86 13.58 -34.47
CA ALA A 538 -10.26 12.18 -34.49
C ALA A 538 -9.29 11.23 -35.25
N SER A 539 -8.31 11.78 -35.96
CA SER A 539 -7.24 11.04 -36.64
C SER A 539 -6.06 10.67 -35.73
N GLY A 540 -6.13 10.92 -34.41
CA GLY A 540 -5.04 10.66 -33.46
C GLY A 540 -3.94 11.74 -33.47
N TYR A 541 -4.23 12.91 -34.04
CA TYR A 541 -3.32 14.05 -34.07
C TYR A 541 -3.87 15.18 -33.20
N THR A 542 -2.99 15.87 -32.50
CA THR A 542 -3.32 17.09 -31.77
C THR A 542 -2.60 18.27 -32.41
N PHE A 543 -3.35 19.33 -32.65
CA PHE A 543 -2.87 20.56 -33.23
C PHE A 543 -2.75 21.63 -32.13
N TYR A 544 -1.58 22.25 -32.06
CA TYR A 544 -1.28 23.36 -31.16
C TYR A 544 -1.07 24.62 -31.98
N ASP A 545 -1.83 25.67 -31.70
CA ASP A 545 -1.55 27.04 -32.19
C ASP A 545 -0.98 27.87 -31.03
N VAL A 546 0.34 28.09 -31.10
CA VAL A 546 1.12 28.76 -30.06
C VAL A 546 1.23 30.24 -30.44
N ASN A 547 0.81 31.10 -29.53
CA ASN A 547 0.99 32.55 -29.63
C ASN A 547 1.30 33.13 -28.25
N VAL A 548 2.56 33.00 -27.84
CA VAL A 548 3.02 33.29 -26.49
C VAL A 548 4.15 34.31 -26.46
N VAL A 549 4.45 34.81 -25.26
CA VAL A 549 5.54 35.76 -24.99
C VAL A 549 6.36 35.23 -23.82
N ASP A 550 7.68 35.30 -23.94
CA ASP A 550 8.61 34.91 -22.87
C ASP A 550 8.83 36.01 -21.82
N ASP A 551 9.69 35.73 -20.83
CA ASP A 551 10.05 36.69 -19.78
C ASP A 551 11.00 37.81 -20.24
N ALA A 552 11.62 37.71 -21.43
CA ALA A 552 12.36 38.77 -22.11
C ALA A 552 11.47 39.69 -22.97
N GLY A 553 10.23 39.28 -23.22
CA GLY A 553 9.30 39.96 -24.13
C GLY A 553 9.42 39.55 -25.60
N ASN A 554 10.17 38.50 -25.93
CA ASN A 554 10.18 37.91 -27.28
C ASN A 554 8.85 37.18 -27.53
N THR A 555 8.36 37.29 -28.76
CA THR A 555 7.16 36.57 -29.21
C THR A 555 7.54 35.22 -29.77
N ILE A 556 6.83 34.16 -29.36
CA ILE A 556 6.97 32.80 -29.90
C ILE A 556 5.63 32.45 -30.55
N LYS A 557 5.63 32.30 -31.88
CA LYS A 557 4.46 31.96 -32.67
C LYS A 557 4.70 30.72 -33.50
N GLY A 558 3.80 29.77 -33.47
CA GLY A 558 3.97 28.63 -34.33
C GLY A 558 2.95 27.55 -34.11
N THR A 559 3.08 26.48 -34.87
CA THR A 559 2.17 25.34 -34.78
C THR A 559 2.93 24.04 -34.60
N PHE A 560 2.38 23.18 -33.74
CA PHE A 560 2.72 21.76 -33.70
C PHE A 560 1.52 20.97 -34.23
N LEU A 561 1.78 20.04 -35.15
CA LEU A 561 0.89 18.91 -35.40
C LEU A 561 1.57 17.68 -34.78
N ALA A 562 1.08 17.26 -33.62
CA ALA A 562 1.64 16.16 -32.86
C ALA A 562 0.83 14.88 -33.04
N GLU A 563 1.49 13.75 -33.22
CA GLU A 563 0.88 12.43 -33.11
C GLU A 563 0.73 12.06 -31.64
N ASN A 564 -0.46 11.61 -31.25
CA ASN A 564 -0.70 11.11 -29.90
C ASN A 564 0.10 9.82 -29.72
N VAL A 565 1.11 9.83 -28.84
CA VAL A 565 1.62 8.56 -28.30
C VAL A 565 0.46 7.99 -27.49
N ALA A 566 -0.07 6.84 -27.91
CA ALA A 566 -1.12 6.18 -27.16
C ALA A 566 -0.69 6.07 -25.70
N GLU A 567 -1.42 6.72 -24.81
CA GLU A 567 -1.33 6.43 -23.38
C GLU A 567 -1.65 4.95 -23.19
N ALA A 568 -1.05 4.34 -22.16
CA ALA A 568 -1.27 2.96 -21.72
C ALA A 568 -2.74 2.60 -21.37
N GLY A 569 -3.72 3.44 -21.73
CA GLY A 569 -5.15 3.24 -21.50
C GLY A 569 -5.95 2.76 -22.72
N GLU A 570 -5.41 2.85 -23.94
CA GLU A 570 -6.03 2.19 -25.10
C GLU A 570 -5.48 0.76 -25.18
N GLY A 571 -6.32 -0.21 -24.84
CA GLY A 571 -5.93 -1.62 -24.84
C GLY A 571 -5.18 -2.05 -26.10
N VAL A 572 -4.16 -2.90 -25.91
CA VAL A 572 -3.27 -3.36 -26.99
C VAL A 572 -3.93 -4.51 -27.75
N GLU A 573 -4.03 -4.39 -29.08
CA GLU A 573 -4.37 -5.49 -29.98
C GLU A 573 -3.09 -6.06 -30.63
N LEU A 574 -2.77 -7.30 -30.31
CA LEU A 574 -1.64 -8.06 -30.81
C LEU A 574 -2.08 -8.81 -32.07
N ASP A 575 -1.65 -8.40 -33.26
CA ASP A 575 -1.91 -9.12 -34.51
C ASP A 575 -0.59 -9.37 -35.26
N VAL A 576 0.30 -10.12 -34.61
CA VAL A 576 1.64 -10.40 -35.15
C VAL A 576 1.62 -11.71 -35.92
N TYR A 577 2.00 -11.64 -37.20
CA TYR A 577 2.16 -12.81 -38.06
C TYR A 577 3.63 -12.99 -38.45
N ASP A 578 4.08 -14.25 -38.49
CA ASP A 578 5.46 -14.63 -38.85
C ASP A 578 6.52 -14.14 -37.86
N GLY A 579 6.18 -14.12 -36.56
CA GLY A 579 7.09 -13.77 -35.49
C GLY A 579 8.08 -14.89 -35.11
N ILE A 580 9.05 -14.55 -34.26
CA ILE A 580 10.01 -15.49 -33.67
C ILE A 580 9.55 -15.82 -32.25
N VAL A 581 9.57 -17.10 -31.89
CA VAL A 581 9.25 -17.58 -30.53
C VAL A 581 10.47 -18.29 -29.96
N GLN A 582 10.84 -17.99 -28.73
CA GLN A 582 11.93 -18.68 -28.02
C GLN A 582 11.46 -19.10 -26.64
N PHE A 583 11.85 -20.31 -26.23
CA PHE A 583 11.54 -20.85 -24.91
C PHE A 583 12.83 -21.09 -24.13
N GLU A 584 12.85 -20.64 -22.87
CA GLU A 584 13.91 -20.91 -21.92
C GLU A 584 13.33 -21.68 -20.73
N ASP A 585 13.81 -22.90 -20.51
CA ASP A 585 13.39 -23.78 -19.42
C ASP A 585 14.36 -23.66 -18.23
N TYR A 586 13.85 -23.16 -17.11
CA TYR A 586 14.61 -22.96 -15.87
C TYR A 586 14.36 -24.07 -14.84
N GLY A 587 13.49 -25.04 -15.10
CA GLY A 587 13.09 -26.04 -14.11
C GLY A 587 12.35 -25.43 -12.92
N ASP A 588 12.41 -26.07 -11.75
CA ASP A 588 11.81 -25.55 -10.52
C ASP A 588 12.71 -24.53 -9.83
N ASP A 589 12.94 -23.39 -10.48
CA ASP A 589 13.84 -22.34 -9.96
C ASP A 589 13.26 -21.66 -8.71
N TYR A 590 11.93 -21.68 -8.56
CA TYR A 590 11.20 -21.08 -7.44
C TYR A 590 10.94 -22.05 -6.27
N GLY A 591 11.23 -23.34 -6.43
CA GLY A 591 11.00 -24.37 -5.40
C GLY A 591 9.52 -24.61 -5.09
N ASN A 592 8.63 -24.26 -6.03
CA ASN A 592 7.18 -24.38 -5.88
C ASN A 592 6.62 -25.68 -6.49
N GLY A 593 7.48 -26.58 -6.96
CA GLY A 593 7.08 -27.85 -7.54
C GLY A 593 6.53 -27.72 -8.97
N MET A 594 6.72 -26.57 -9.62
CA MET A 594 6.40 -26.33 -11.03
C MET A 594 7.66 -25.99 -11.81
N LYS A 595 7.62 -26.20 -13.13
CA LYS A 595 8.69 -25.78 -14.02
C LYS A 595 8.43 -24.35 -14.47
N ASN A 596 9.43 -23.48 -14.28
CA ASN A 596 9.47 -22.14 -14.81
C ASN A 596 9.95 -22.16 -16.27
N VAL A 597 9.16 -21.54 -17.16
CA VAL A 597 9.50 -21.37 -18.57
C VAL A 597 9.30 -19.91 -18.95
N CYS A 598 10.37 -19.26 -19.42
CA CYS A 598 10.28 -17.93 -20.01
C CYS A 598 10.10 -18.04 -21.53
N MET A 599 9.15 -17.26 -22.06
CA MET A 599 8.82 -17.24 -23.47
C MET A 599 9.10 -15.84 -24.03
N TYR A 600 9.85 -15.76 -25.12
CA TYR A 600 10.15 -14.51 -25.80
C TYR A 600 9.53 -14.50 -27.19
N LEU A 601 8.65 -13.55 -27.44
CA LEU A 601 7.90 -13.39 -28.67
C LEU A 601 8.36 -12.09 -29.33
N ASN A 602 9.13 -12.19 -30.43
CA ASN A 602 9.70 -11.02 -31.12
C ASN A 602 9.28 -10.94 -32.59
N PRO A 603 8.94 -9.74 -33.11
CA PRO A 603 8.65 -9.57 -34.53
C PRO A 603 9.88 -9.92 -35.37
N ASN A 604 9.68 -10.64 -36.47
CA ASN A 604 10.78 -11.17 -37.27
C ASN A 604 11.54 -10.10 -38.08
N ASP A 605 10.88 -8.98 -38.38
CA ASP A 605 11.50 -7.82 -39.05
C ASP A 605 12.10 -6.80 -38.06
N GLY A 606 11.98 -7.05 -36.75
CA GLY A 606 12.48 -6.17 -35.69
C GLY A 606 11.61 -4.97 -35.40
N ASN A 607 10.42 -4.87 -36.01
CA ASN A 607 9.48 -3.77 -35.83
C ASN A 607 8.12 -4.28 -35.34
N GLY A 608 7.58 -3.72 -34.27
CA GLY A 608 6.27 -4.06 -33.71
C GLY A 608 6.34 -4.53 -32.25
N MET A 609 5.34 -5.29 -31.81
CA MET A 609 5.23 -5.68 -30.39
C MET A 609 6.11 -6.89 -30.05
N SER A 610 6.92 -6.74 -29.01
CA SER A 610 7.71 -7.81 -28.37
C SER A 610 7.15 -8.13 -26.99
N LEU A 611 7.12 -9.41 -26.64
CA LEU A 611 6.63 -9.90 -25.35
C LEU A 611 7.66 -10.80 -24.68
N MET A 612 7.73 -10.69 -23.35
CA MET A 612 8.30 -11.72 -22.49
C MET A 612 7.21 -12.22 -21.56
N ILE A 613 7.03 -13.54 -21.49
CA ILE A 613 6.03 -14.16 -20.63
C ILE A 613 6.73 -15.18 -19.76
N GLU A 614 6.68 -14.97 -18.45
CA GLU A 614 7.21 -15.90 -17.48
C GLU A 614 6.08 -16.81 -17.00
N THR A 615 6.26 -18.12 -17.11
CA THR A 615 5.20 -19.09 -16.86
C THR A 615 5.60 -20.19 -15.89
N PHE A 616 4.61 -20.75 -15.22
CA PHE A 616 4.69 -21.99 -14.47
C PHE A 616 3.88 -23.07 -15.18
N ILE A 617 4.49 -24.22 -15.40
CA ILE A 617 3.84 -25.41 -15.96
C ILE A 617 4.12 -26.63 -15.08
N PRO A 618 3.29 -27.68 -15.12
CA PRO A 618 3.55 -28.92 -14.37
C PRO A 618 4.94 -29.50 -14.68
N LEU A 619 5.63 -30.02 -13.65
CA LEU A 619 6.99 -30.57 -13.79
C LEU A 619 7.10 -31.72 -14.82
N ASP A 620 6.02 -32.46 -15.01
CA ASP A 620 5.91 -33.57 -15.95
C ASP A 620 5.30 -33.17 -17.31
N ALA A 621 5.03 -31.88 -17.53
CA ALA A 621 4.51 -31.39 -18.80
C ALA A 621 5.52 -31.60 -19.94
N GLU A 622 5.13 -32.35 -20.96
CA GLU A 622 5.93 -32.59 -22.17
C GLU A 622 5.85 -31.42 -23.18
N SER A 623 4.94 -30.45 -22.96
CA SER A 623 4.68 -29.34 -23.87
C SER A 623 4.21 -28.08 -23.14
N VAL A 624 4.49 -26.92 -23.73
CA VAL A 624 4.00 -25.59 -23.31
C VAL A 624 2.60 -25.28 -23.84
N VAL A 625 2.01 -26.15 -24.67
CA VAL A 625 0.64 -25.98 -25.19
C VAL A 625 -0.37 -26.09 -24.05
N GLY A 626 -1.20 -25.06 -23.87
CA GLY A 626 -2.14 -24.96 -22.75
C GLY A 626 -2.82 -23.61 -22.66
N THR A 627 -3.72 -23.46 -21.69
CA THR A 627 -4.34 -22.20 -21.31
C THR A 627 -3.73 -21.75 -19.98
N TYR A 628 -3.21 -20.53 -19.96
CA TYR A 628 -2.52 -19.94 -18.83
C TYR A 628 -3.41 -18.88 -18.19
N SER A 629 -3.49 -18.88 -16.86
CA SER A 629 -4.09 -17.80 -16.06
C SER A 629 -3.02 -17.13 -15.20
N VAL A 630 -3.32 -15.94 -14.68
CA VAL A 630 -2.40 -15.25 -13.76
C VAL A 630 -2.12 -16.11 -12.51
N TYR A 631 -0.86 -16.15 -12.10
CA TYR A 631 -0.42 -16.83 -10.89
C TYR A 631 -0.83 -16.03 -9.65
N THR A 632 -1.49 -16.70 -8.70
CA THR A 632 -1.87 -16.15 -7.38
C THR A 632 -1.38 -17.09 -6.28
N ASP A 633 -1.19 -16.58 -5.05
CA ASP A 633 -0.77 -17.42 -3.92
C ASP A 633 -1.79 -18.56 -3.62
N GLU A 634 -3.03 -18.43 -4.12
CA GLU A 634 -4.09 -19.44 -4.03
C GLU A 634 -4.10 -20.46 -5.19
N THR A 635 -3.36 -20.22 -6.29
CA THR A 635 -3.26 -21.20 -7.38
C THR A 635 -2.39 -22.38 -6.95
N ALA A 636 -3.06 -23.49 -6.62
CA ALA A 636 -2.41 -24.76 -6.34
C ALA A 636 -1.46 -25.18 -7.48
N ALA A 637 -0.39 -25.89 -7.11
CA ALA A 637 0.73 -26.35 -7.95
C ALA A 637 0.37 -27.38 -9.07
N THR A 638 -0.73 -27.19 -9.80
CA THR A 638 -1.22 -28.16 -10.80
C THR A 638 -1.62 -27.59 -12.15
N ASP A 639 -1.75 -26.27 -12.29
CA ASP A 639 -2.26 -25.65 -13.52
C ASP A 639 -1.21 -24.79 -14.24
N TYR A 640 -1.43 -24.57 -15.54
CA TYR A 640 -0.62 -23.68 -16.36
C TYR A 640 -0.90 -22.22 -15.93
N ALA A 641 0.12 -21.49 -15.49
CA ALA A 641 -0.02 -20.12 -15.00
C ALA A 641 1.09 -19.19 -15.51
N PHE A 642 0.87 -17.87 -15.46
CA PHE A 642 1.89 -16.88 -15.78
C PHE A 642 2.11 -15.90 -14.63
N VAL A 643 3.35 -15.44 -14.48
CA VAL A 643 3.75 -14.50 -13.43
C VAL A 643 3.33 -13.10 -13.84
N ARG A 644 2.64 -12.38 -12.94
CA ARG A 644 2.31 -10.98 -13.14
C ARG A 644 3.56 -10.14 -13.41
N GLY A 645 3.45 -9.17 -14.30
CA GLY A 645 4.54 -8.23 -14.54
C GLY A 645 4.75 -7.30 -13.34
N SER A 646 5.98 -6.85 -13.11
CA SER A 646 6.28 -5.81 -12.12
C SER A 646 7.60 -5.09 -12.43
N GLU A 647 7.78 -3.89 -11.90
CA GLU A 647 9.05 -3.16 -11.95
C GLU A 647 9.84 -3.34 -10.65
N PHE A 648 11.15 -3.62 -10.77
CA PHE A 648 12.08 -3.66 -9.64
C PHE A 648 13.42 -3.03 -10.02
N GLU A 649 13.84 -1.97 -9.30
CA GLU A 649 15.13 -1.28 -9.52
C GLU A 649 15.41 -0.94 -11.00
N SER A 650 14.40 -0.44 -11.73
CA SER A 650 14.45 -0.13 -13.17
C SER A 650 14.57 -1.35 -14.11
N TYR A 651 14.20 -2.54 -13.64
CA TYR A 651 14.06 -3.76 -14.44
C TYR A 651 12.61 -4.23 -14.49
N ALA A 652 12.17 -4.70 -15.66
CA ALA A 652 10.90 -5.40 -15.80
C ALA A 652 11.08 -6.88 -15.40
N LEU A 653 10.29 -7.34 -14.44
CA LEU A 653 10.19 -8.73 -13.97
C LEU A 653 8.84 -9.33 -14.37
N GLY A 654 8.76 -10.66 -14.43
CA GLY A 654 7.53 -11.37 -14.79
C GLY A 654 7.15 -11.20 -16.26
N SER A 655 5.86 -11.06 -16.53
CA SER A 655 5.32 -10.99 -17.90
C SER A 655 5.02 -9.56 -18.35
N TRP A 656 5.49 -9.17 -19.53
CA TRP A 656 5.36 -7.83 -20.07
C TRP A 656 5.32 -7.76 -21.59
N VAL A 657 4.82 -6.64 -22.11
CA VAL A 657 4.77 -6.30 -23.55
C VAL A 657 5.36 -4.91 -23.82
N LEU A 658 6.09 -4.75 -24.91
CA LEU A 658 6.67 -3.47 -25.34
C LEU A 658 6.74 -3.35 -26.86
N SER A 659 6.92 -2.12 -27.36
CA SER A 659 7.18 -1.86 -28.79
C SER A 659 8.68 -1.88 -29.09
N VAL A 660 9.07 -2.53 -30.18
CA VAL A 660 10.44 -2.51 -30.72
C VAL A 660 10.47 -1.89 -32.11
N THR A 661 11.54 -1.14 -32.39
CA THR A 661 11.85 -0.60 -33.71
C THR A 661 13.32 -0.93 -34.04
N ASP A 662 13.57 -1.53 -35.21
CA ASP A 662 14.90 -1.99 -35.65
C ASP A 662 15.65 -2.89 -34.63
N PHE A 663 14.90 -3.74 -33.91
CA PHE A 663 15.39 -4.58 -32.80
C PHE A 663 15.92 -3.81 -31.57
N GLU A 664 15.71 -2.50 -31.52
CA GLU A 664 15.95 -1.69 -30.34
C GLU A 664 14.63 -1.46 -29.61
N MET A 665 14.69 -1.44 -28.27
CA MET A 665 13.54 -1.09 -27.46
C MET A 665 13.26 0.39 -27.71
N ASP A 666 12.07 0.69 -28.24
CA ASP A 666 11.60 2.06 -28.30
C ASP A 666 11.29 2.43 -26.85
N GLY A 667 12.00 3.42 -26.30
CA GLY A 667 12.27 3.60 -24.86
C GLY A 667 11.08 3.97 -23.97
N ASN A 668 9.89 3.43 -24.23
CA ASN A 668 8.66 3.61 -23.49
C ASN A 668 8.25 2.30 -22.79
N ILE A 669 7.64 2.50 -21.62
CA ILE A 669 7.23 1.56 -20.58
C ILE A 669 6.75 0.21 -21.11
N ALA A 670 7.20 -0.87 -20.49
CA ALA A 670 6.65 -2.20 -20.72
C ALA A 670 5.32 -2.31 -19.98
N LEU A 671 4.21 -2.60 -20.67
CA LEU A 671 2.94 -2.89 -20.01
C LEU A 671 3.06 -4.27 -19.34
N PHE A 672 2.68 -4.35 -18.07
CA PHE A 672 2.76 -5.54 -17.26
C PHE A 672 1.46 -6.32 -17.35
N LEU A 673 1.53 -7.59 -17.76
CA LEU A 673 0.34 -8.45 -17.73
C LEU A 673 -0.02 -8.69 -16.26
N ASP A 674 -1.15 -8.15 -15.81
CA ASP A 674 -1.60 -8.21 -14.40
C ASP A 674 -2.83 -9.13 -14.21
N GLY A 675 -3.51 -9.50 -15.30
CA GLY A 675 -4.65 -10.41 -15.23
C GLY A 675 -5.07 -11.01 -16.56
N GLY A 676 -6.13 -11.83 -16.50
CA GLY A 676 -6.73 -12.51 -17.65
C GLY A 676 -6.08 -13.86 -17.99
N THR A 677 -6.20 -14.25 -19.26
CA THR A 677 -5.70 -15.55 -19.74
C THR A 677 -5.07 -15.45 -21.12
N PHE A 678 -4.17 -16.39 -21.43
CA PHE A 678 -3.78 -16.63 -22.82
C PHE A 678 -3.70 -18.12 -23.12
N THR A 679 -3.83 -18.47 -24.40
CA THR A 679 -3.73 -19.86 -24.86
C THR A 679 -2.58 -20.03 -25.83
N ILE A 680 -1.85 -21.14 -25.70
CA ILE A 680 -0.82 -21.56 -26.66
C ILE A 680 -1.36 -22.79 -27.40
N GLU A 681 -1.41 -22.70 -28.72
CA GLU A 681 -1.64 -23.82 -29.62
C GLU A 681 -0.41 -24.08 -30.49
N GLN A 682 -0.15 -25.33 -30.84
CA GLN A 682 0.84 -25.68 -31.85
C GLN A 682 0.15 -26.14 -33.13
N THR A 683 0.48 -25.50 -34.24
CA THR A 683 -0.08 -25.83 -35.54
C THR A 683 0.57 -27.10 -36.12
N THR A 684 -0.06 -27.69 -37.12
CA THR A 684 0.45 -28.92 -37.77
C THR A 684 1.80 -28.74 -38.49
N ASP A 685 2.15 -27.50 -38.84
CA ASP A 685 3.44 -27.11 -39.44
C ASP A 685 4.50 -26.71 -38.41
N GLY A 686 4.20 -26.82 -37.11
CA GLY A 686 5.15 -26.58 -36.02
C GLY A 686 5.27 -25.11 -35.58
N ALA A 687 4.39 -24.23 -36.07
CA ALA A 687 4.26 -22.87 -35.54
C ALA A 687 3.53 -22.90 -34.19
N TYR A 688 3.75 -21.87 -33.38
CA TYR A 688 2.98 -21.60 -32.18
C TYR A 688 2.04 -20.43 -32.43
N VAL A 689 0.80 -20.57 -31.98
CA VAL A 689 -0.22 -19.52 -31.97
C VAL A 689 -0.55 -19.22 -30.52
N PHE A 690 -0.27 -17.98 -30.12
CA PHE A 690 -0.68 -17.44 -28.85
C PHE A 690 -1.95 -16.64 -29.07
N THR A 691 -2.94 -16.77 -28.19
CA THR A 691 -4.14 -15.94 -28.20
C THR A 691 -4.28 -15.32 -26.82
N PHE A 692 -4.27 -13.99 -26.78
CA PHE A 692 -4.28 -13.20 -25.56
C PHE A 692 -5.68 -12.67 -25.28
N ASP A 693 -6.09 -12.77 -24.02
CA ASP A 693 -7.25 -12.14 -23.40
C ASP A 693 -6.82 -11.71 -21.99
N CYS A 694 -5.81 -10.85 -21.95
CA CYS A 694 -5.16 -10.37 -20.74
C CYS A 694 -5.56 -8.92 -20.43
N VAL A 695 -5.16 -8.43 -19.26
CA VAL A 695 -5.19 -7.00 -18.92
C VAL A 695 -3.83 -6.55 -18.43
N ASP A 696 -3.51 -5.28 -18.65
CA ASP A 696 -2.33 -4.65 -18.07
C ASP A 696 -2.56 -4.18 -16.62
N GLU A 697 -1.54 -3.59 -15.99
CA GLU A 697 -1.57 -3.06 -14.62
C GLU A 697 -2.58 -1.92 -14.41
N THR A 698 -3.07 -1.30 -15.49
CA THR A 698 -4.12 -0.28 -15.46
C THR A 698 -5.52 -0.86 -15.65
N GLY A 699 -5.62 -2.17 -15.95
CA GLY A 699 -6.85 -2.86 -16.30
C GLY A 699 -7.23 -2.75 -17.77
N SER A 700 -6.36 -2.19 -18.62
CA SER A 700 -6.61 -2.06 -20.05
C SER A 700 -6.40 -3.40 -20.77
N PRO A 701 -7.24 -3.76 -21.76
CA PRO A 701 -7.21 -5.09 -22.36
C PRO A 701 -5.99 -5.27 -23.26
N ILE A 702 -5.26 -6.38 -23.10
CA ILE A 702 -4.24 -6.88 -24.03
C ILE A 702 -4.82 -8.10 -24.73
N THR A 703 -5.25 -7.93 -25.97
CA THR A 703 -5.98 -8.96 -26.74
C THR A 703 -5.30 -9.26 -28.07
N GLY A 704 -5.66 -10.36 -28.74
CA GLY A 704 -5.24 -10.65 -30.11
C GLY A 704 -4.41 -11.93 -30.24
N THR A 705 -3.82 -12.17 -31.41
CA THR A 705 -3.00 -13.35 -31.69
C THR A 705 -1.55 -13.04 -32.09
N TYR A 706 -0.66 -13.91 -31.62
CA TYR A 706 0.74 -13.94 -32.04
C TYR A 706 1.05 -15.28 -32.71
N HIS A 707 1.44 -15.23 -33.97
CA HIS A 707 1.81 -16.40 -34.76
C HIS A 707 3.31 -16.38 -35.00
N GLY A 708 4.03 -17.37 -34.46
CA GLY A 708 5.47 -17.42 -34.65
C GLY A 708 6.08 -18.81 -34.64
N TYR A 709 7.33 -18.88 -35.08
CA TYR A 709 8.09 -20.12 -35.22
C TYR A 709 9.24 -20.15 -34.22
N ASP A 710 9.50 -21.33 -33.66
CA ASP A 710 10.73 -21.59 -32.90
C ASP A 710 11.89 -21.88 -33.87
N PRO A 711 12.88 -20.98 -34.01
CA PRO A 711 13.99 -21.17 -34.94
C PRO A 711 14.91 -22.33 -34.52
N ALA A 712 14.86 -22.79 -33.26
CA ALA A 712 15.61 -23.95 -32.78
C ALA A 712 14.93 -25.28 -33.13
N ALA A 713 13.64 -25.28 -33.48
CA ALA A 713 12.85 -26.48 -33.71
C ALA A 713 12.98 -27.12 -35.11
N GLY A 714 13.67 -26.51 -36.08
CA GLY A 714 13.89 -27.19 -37.37
C GLY A 714 14.75 -26.50 -38.44
N GLU A 715 15.83 -27.19 -38.84
CA GLU A 715 16.47 -27.07 -40.16
C GLU A 715 15.47 -27.40 -41.30
N ALA A 716 14.57 -26.50 -41.70
CA ALA A 716 13.77 -26.70 -42.92
C ALA A 716 13.07 -25.46 -43.51
N SER A 717 13.64 -24.25 -43.50
CA SER A 717 13.29 -23.27 -44.55
C SER A 717 14.40 -22.24 -44.73
N SER A 718 14.68 -21.91 -45.98
CA SER A 718 15.95 -21.35 -46.43
C SER A 718 15.96 -19.83 -46.51
N LYS A 719 17.05 -19.24 -45.98
CA LYS A 719 17.63 -17.90 -46.24
C LYS A 719 17.01 -16.71 -45.47
N VAL A 720 17.48 -16.47 -44.25
CA VAL A 720 18.22 -15.24 -43.87
C VAL A 720 19.22 -15.65 -42.78
N LYS A 721 20.48 -15.23 -42.89
CA LYS A 721 21.44 -15.31 -41.78
C LYS A 721 21.58 -13.90 -41.20
N PRO A 722 21.07 -13.60 -39.99
CA PRO A 722 21.56 -12.45 -39.25
C PRO A 722 22.91 -12.81 -38.64
N GLN A 723 23.95 -12.02 -38.95
CA GLN A 723 25.19 -12.04 -38.19
C GLN A 723 24.97 -11.25 -36.89
N LEU A 724 24.83 -11.93 -35.76
CA LEU A 724 25.04 -11.31 -34.45
C LEU A 724 26.39 -11.78 -33.88
N SER A 725 27.43 -11.00 -34.15
CA SER A 725 28.62 -11.03 -33.31
C SER A 725 28.34 -10.20 -32.06
N THR A 726 28.82 -10.71 -30.91
CA THR A 726 28.96 -10.07 -29.58
C THR A 726 27.75 -10.02 -28.63
N LEU A 727 27.33 -11.19 -28.12
CA LEU A 727 26.74 -11.36 -26.77
C LEU A 727 27.38 -12.58 -26.06
N LYS A 728 28.72 -12.65 -26.08
CA LYS A 728 29.49 -13.54 -25.20
C LYS A 728 30.22 -12.66 -24.21
N ASN A 729 29.64 -12.41 -23.04
CA ASN A 729 30.34 -12.24 -21.75
C ASN A 729 29.40 -11.79 -20.63
N ILE A 730 28.38 -12.59 -20.28
CA ILE A 730 27.91 -12.64 -18.89
C ILE A 730 27.60 -14.12 -18.58
N LYS A 731 28.63 -14.84 -18.12
CA LYS A 731 28.44 -16.11 -17.39
C LYS A 731 28.97 -15.93 -15.98
N GLN A 732 28.05 -15.94 -15.03
CA GLN A 732 28.04 -16.83 -13.88
C GLN A 732 29.28 -16.82 -12.97
N LYS A 733 29.11 -16.23 -11.78
CA LYS A 733 29.78 -16.68 -10.55
C LYS A 733 28.82 -16.52 -9.36
N LYS A 734 28.05 -17.57 -9.09
CA LYS A 734 27.43 -17.86 -7.80
C LYS A 734 28.42 -18.75 -7.03
N ALA A 735 28.75 -18.42 -5.78
CA ALA A 735 28.95 -19.36 -4.66
C ALA A 735 29.68 -18.73 -3.44
N ASP A 736 28.97 -18.82 -2.31
CA ASP A 736 29.45 -19.13 -0.94
C ASP A 736 29.72 -18.03 0.11
N SER A 737 28.74 -17.95 1.03
CA SER A 737 28.87 -18.13 2.50
C SER A 737 28.71 -16.91 3.44
N LYS A 738 27.61 -16.98 4.21
CA LYS A 738 27.48 -16.90 5.69
C LYS A 738 28.13 -15.76 6.50
N ILE A 739 27.26 -15.11 7.28
CA ILE A 739 27.42 -14.56 8.66
C ILE A 739 28.20 -13.22 8.81
N ALA A 740 27.43 -12.13 8.94
CA ALA A 740 27.45 -11.07 9.99
C ALA A 740 28.76 -10.30 10.35
N PRO A 741 28.69 -9.12 11.03
CA PRO A 741 29.19 -7.83 10.51
C PRO A 741 30.35 -7.23 11.32
N MET A 742 31.10 -6.24 10.78
CA MET A 742 31.72 -5.09 11.50
C MET A 742 32.82 -4.35 10.71
N MET A 743 32.72 -3.01 10.75
CA MET A 743 33.76 -1.99 10.96
C MET A 743 35.04 -1.89 10.09
N GLN A 744 35.17 -0.66 9.55
CA GLN A 744 36.31 0.26 9.61
C GLN A 744 37.58 0.08 8.74
N LEU A 745 37.96 1.24 8.18
CA LEU A 745 39.29 1.85 8.07
C LEU A 745 40.23 1.48 6.90
N GLN A 746 40.39 2.49 6.04
CA GLN A 746 41.64 3.16 5.63
C GLN A 746 42.69 2.49 4.72
N GLN A 747 43.10 3.34 3.75
CA GLN A 747 44.47 3.55 3.23
C GLN A 747 45.07 2.47 2.29
N VAL A 748 45.99 2.73 1.34
CA VAL A 748 46.56 3.85 0.57
C VAL A 748 47.59 3.19 -0.39
N GLU A 749 47.95 3.87 -1.47
CA GLU A 749 49.23 3.79 -2.24
C GLU A 749 49.45 2.87 -3.47
N LYS A 750 49.52 3.56 -4.63
CA LYS A 750 50.65 3.70 -5.60
C LYS A 750 51.56 2.50 -5.96
N ILE A 751 51.87 2.40 -7.26
CA ILE A 751 53.19 2.47 -7.96
C ILE A 751 52.91 2.09 -9.45
N GLN A 752 53.04 2.93 -10.49
CA GLN A 752 54.14 3.64 -11.18
C GLN A 752 55.15 2.81 -12.04
N GLN A 753 55.19 3.18 -13.34
CA GLN A 753 56.27 3.06 -14.38
C GLN A 753 56.49 1.67 -15.05
N THR A 754 56.77 1.51 -16.36
CA THR A 754 57.69 2.28 -17.22
C THR A 754 57.47 2.03 -18.75
N LYS A 755 57.91 3.02 -19.54
CA LYS A 755 58.15 3.20 -21.00
C LYS A 755 58.67 2.01 -21.85
N GLU A 756 58.42 2.07 -23.18
CA GLU A 756 59.41 2.34 -24.28
C GLU A 756 58.73 2.27 -25.69
N LEU A 757 58.68 3.37 -26.45
CA LEU A 757 59.48 3.73 -27.65
C LEU A 757 59.12 3.04 -28.98
N MET A 758 58.60 3.81 -29.97
CA MET A 758 59.27 4.12 -31.26
C MET A 758 58.37 4.94 -32.25
N PRO A 759 58.91 5.60 -33.30
CA PRO A 759 58.60 7.01 -33.58
C PRO A 759 58.29 7.38 -35.06
N LEU A 760 58.19 8.71 -35.29
CA LEU A 760 58.44 9.50 -36.53
C LEU A 760 57.26 9.78 -37.49
N GLY A 761 56.99 11.07 -37.74
CA GLY A 761 56.14 11.54 -38.84
C GLY A 761 55.81 13.03 -38.86
N VAL A 762 56.75 13.85 -39.33
CA VAL A 762 56.77 15.32 -39.45
C VAL A 762 55.65 15.93 -40.34
N LYS A 763 55.08 17.10 -39.97
CA LYS A 763 55.03 18.40 -40.73
C LYS A 763 53.80 19.28 -40.39
N SER A 764 54.03 20.42 -39.71
CA SER A 764 53.94 21.81 -40.21
C SER A 764 52.52 22.39 -40.30
N ALA A 765 52.11 23.32 -39.43
CA ALA A 765 52.40 24.76 -39.41
C ALA A 765 51.26 25.61 -40.04
N LYS A 766 50.57 26.43 -39.23
CA LYS A 766 50.63 27.90 -39.29
C LYS A 766 49.61 28.55 -38.34
N GLN A 767 50.14 29.43 -37.50
CA GLN A 767 49.43 30.55 -36.87
C GLN A 767 48.76 31.45 -37.91
N ARG A 768 47.64 32.07 -37.53
CA ARG A 768 47.41 33.52 -37.70
C ARG A 768 46.30 34.02 -36.76
N THR A 769 46.73 34.79 -35.76
CA THR A 769 45.98 35.83 -35.06
C THR A 769 45.68 36.99 -36.02
N LEU A 770 44.50 37.62 -35.97
CA LEU A 770 44.33 39.08 -35.78
C LEU A 770 42.84 39.54 -35.85
N ILE A 771 42.41 40.16 -34.74
CA ILE A 771 41.78 41.49 -34.61
C ILE A 771 40.40 41.76 -35.25
N VAL A 772 39.43 41.93 -34.33
CA VAL A 772 38.53 43.08 -34.12
C VAL A 772 38.06 43.86 -35.35
N LYS A 773 36.75 43.78 -35.60
CA LYS A 773 35.90 44.97 -35.64
C LYS A 773 34.49 44.65 -35.19
#